data_AF-A0A9Q8SEA1-F1
#
_entry.id   AF-A0A9Q8SEA1-F1
#
_cell.length_a   1.000
_cell.length_b   1.000
_cell.length_c   1.000
_cell.angle_alpha   90.00
_cell.angle_beta   90.00
_cell.angle_gamma   90.00
#
_symmetry.space_group_name_H-M   'P 1'
#
loop_
_entity.id
_entity.type
_entity.pdbx_description
1 polymer ?
#
loop_
_entity_poly.entity_id
_entity_poly.type
_entity_poly.pdbx_seq_one_letter_code
_entity_poly.pdbx_strand_id
1 'polypeptide(L)'
;MTKTPDPAPLYSCIDKRDVEQHLDWIHDTHRRSLSRGQTSEVEMTFGIGDFHAYTGEFDEELLAEIQAKDELASADVDHQTYMYDSSAGTGTFAYVLDSGIRISHADFQGRAIKGTNVIPEVAHDDDFGHGTHVAGTIGSVRFGVAKNATLVDVKTTRVAYGTTAKIIEALEWSVQNITNTPGRAGKSVVSMSLALNDAVDAATALGVFVVVGAGNDGKDASTRSPASAPTAFTVGAIDINSTRARWSNFGPSVDVFAAGVDTGVASDQGEGTDLESSPKLTTPDVLFRSLLSSLFSIFPLPQIPERQFILVLPLLDPSKPLHSLLRQPSAATAQSPIMGDQEPTPENHTMMQGFEWYVPADQKHWVRLEKHVPQLKRFGVDNIWIPPACKGSSKTGNGYDIYDLYDLGEFDQKGSVATKWGTKEELLKLAHTAKDNGVGIYWDAVLNHKFAADRKEKCLAAEVDSDDRTKFVSDKYEIDAWVGYDFPGRKGKYSEQKYHWYHFSGVDYNARNEKTAIYKILGDKGDQQWAESVDDEKGNYDFLMGSDLDYDHPEVVKDVLNWGKWLAQEVPLQGIRFDAIKHYSEDFLRQFITELDKEYGKGWFFVGEFWKDSLDDMSEYLQRMGRQFTLFDAPLVYNFSEISKGNGADMRKVFDGTLVQKEPINAVTLVMNHDTQPYQALEAPIEGWFKPIAYALILLRTDGYPCVWYGDIYGIKGEHPFPPSCGGAVPKMTLARKLYAYGKQADYFDYATCLGWVKYGTWDRPYGCAVVASNAGPGSKRMHVGEMHAGEVWTDVLGWNDREVTIGDDGFGEFVCSGTSVSIFVNKNADGRDKFNEEFDSNIYEE
;
A
#
# COMPACT_ATOMS: atom_id res chain seq x y z
N MET A 1 -39.21 -9.42 45.54
CA MET A 1 -38.84 -7.98 45.53
C MET A 1 -37.87 -7.76 44.40
N THR A 2 -37.91 -6.60 43.75
CA THR A 2 -37.26 -6.33 42.47
C THR A 2 -35.81 -5.86 42.63
N LYS A 3 -34.93 -6.30 41.73
CA LYS A 3 -33.65 -5.61 41.49
C LYS A 3 -33.93 -4.26 40.81
N THR A 4 -33.15 -3.24 41.16
CA THR A 4 -32.93 -2.03 40.34
C THR A 4 -31.51 -2.07 39.79
N PRO A 5 -31.21 -1.49 38.61
CA PRO A 5 -29.88 -1.56 38.00
C PRO A 5 -28.87 -0.59 38.64
N ASP A 6 -27.58 -0.88 38.45
CA ASP A 6 -26.48 0.04 38.75
C ASP A 6 -26.37 1.16 37.68
N PRO A 7 -25.86 2.35 38.03
CA PRO A 7 -25.64 3.46 37.09
C PRO A 7 -24.35 3.29 36.27
N ALA A 8 -24.40 3.67 35.00
CA ALA A 8 -23.27 3.63 34.05
C ALA A 8 -22.24 4.77 34.29
N PRO A 9 -20.97 4.61 33.85
CA PRO A 9 -19.92 5.62 34.01
C PRO A 9 -20.12 6.85 33.11
N LEU A 10 -19.49 7.96 33.50
CA LEU A 10 -19.64 9.28 32.89
C LEU A 10 -18.49 9.60 31.89
N TYR A 11 -18.16 8.62 31.05
CA TYR A 11 -17.36 8.75 29.84
C TYR A 11 -17.91 7.76 28.82
N SER A 12 -18.42 8.27 27.70
CA SER A 12 -18.69 7.48 26.49
C SER A 12 -17.75 8.00 25.41
N CYS A 13 -16.69 7.24 25.14
CA CYS A 13 -16.06 7.29 23.82
C CYS A 13 -17.13 6.97 22.76
N ILE A 14 -16.99 7.58 21.58
CA ILE A 14 -17.65 7.06 20.38
C ILE A 14 -16.87 5.80 20.00
N ASP A 15 -17.55 4.67 19.80
CA ASP A 15 -16.87 3.45 19.37
C ASP A 15 -16.28 3.70 17.96
N LYS A 16 -15.10 3.16 17.66
CA LYS A 16 -14.55 3.12 16.29
C LYS A 16 -15.61 2.58 15.31
N ARG A 17 -16.39 1.60 15.77
CA ARG A 17 -17.55 1.03 15.07
C ARG A 17 -18.66 2.04 14.79
N ASP A 18 -18.88 3.04 15.64
CA ASP A 18 -19.91 4.07 15.42
C ASP A 18 -19.44 5.12 14.40
N VAL A 19 -18.13 5.41 14.36
CA VAL A 19 -17.49 6.18 13.28
C VAL A 19 -17.59 5.43 11.95
N GLU A 20 -17.28 4.13 11.95
CA GLU A 20 -17.41 3.25 10.79
C GLU A 20 -18.88 3.17 10.31
N GLN A 21 -19.86 3.03 11.22
CA GLN A 21 -21.29 3.09 10.89
C GLN A 21 -21.73 4.45 10.32
N HIS A 22 -21.12 5.56 10.75
CA HIS A 22 -21.41 6.89 10.20
C HIS A 22 -20.88 7.04 8.77
N LEU A 23 -19.64 6.60 8.52
CA LEU A 23 -19.04 6.58 7.18
C LEU A 23 -19.80 5.62 6.24
N ASP A 24 -20.12 4.41 6.71
CA ASP A 24 -20.97 3.47 5.99
C ASP A 24 -22.35 4.06 5.68
N TRP A 25 -22.97 4.80 6.62
CA TRP A 25 -24.22 5.51 6.37
C TRP A 25 -24.10 6.59 5.29
N ILE A 26 -22.99 7.35 5.25
CA ILE A 26 -22.72 8.31 4.16
C ILE A 26 -22.61 7.57 2.83
N HIS A 27 -21.81 6.51 2.76
CA HIS A 27 -21.63 5.69 1.54
C HIS A 27 -22.93 5.01 1.08
N ASP A 28 -23.75 4.49 2.00
CA ASP A 28 -25.06 3.90 1.72
C ASP A 28 -26.11 4.94 1.31
N THR A 29 -26.01 6.18 1.78
CA THR A 29 -26.95 7.27 1.46
C THR A 29 -26.60 7.89 0.12
N HIS A 30 -25.30 8.12 -0.17
CA HIS A 30 -24.83 8.42 -1.51
C HIS A 30 -25.29 7.36 -2.53
N ARG A 31 -25.12 6.06 -2.23
CA ARG A 31 -25.60 4.96 -3.09
C ARG A 31 -27.12 4.97 -3.36
N ARG A 32 -27.92 5.69 -2.55
CA ARG A 32 -29.36 5.92 -2.77
C ARG A 32 -29.66 7.21 -3.57
N SER A 33 -28.75 8.20 -3.58
CA SER A 33 -28.87 9.45 -4.35
C SER A 33 -28.59 9.29 -5.86
N LEU A 34 -27.81 8.27 -6.25
CA LEU A 34 -27.22 7.99 -7.59
C LEU A 34 -28.12 8.09 -8.85
N SER A 35 -29.41 8.39 -8.74
CA SER A 35 -30.27 8.78 -9.87
C SER A 35 -29.93 10.15 -10.51
N ARG A 36 -29.06 10.98 -9.89
CA ARG A 36 -28.86 12.40 -10.27
C ARG A 36 -27.42 12.95 -10.28
N GLY A 37 -26.45 12.17 -10.78
CA GLY A 37 -25.30 12.71 -11.55
C GLY A 37 -24.21 13.53 -10.84
N GLN A 38 -22.97 13.01 -10.89
CA GLN A 38 -21.70 13.74 -10.82
C GLN A 38 -21.49 14.71 -9.63
N THR A 39 -21.37 14.17 -8.42
CA THR A 39 -20.16 14.28 -7.55
C THR A 39 -20.43 13.58 -6.21
N SER A 40 -19.50 12.74 -5.73
CA SER A 40 -19.12 12.59 -4.30
C SER A 40 -18.36 11.30 -4.00
N GLU A 41 -17.18 11.44 -3.41
CA GLU A 41 -16.43 10.39 -2.70
C GLU A 41 -15.80 11.00 -1.44
N VAL A 42 -15.59 10.19 -0.40
CA VAL A 42 -14.79 10.59 0.76
C VAL A 42 -13.32 10.45 0.36
N GLU A 43 -12.64 11.58 0.14
CA GLU A 43 -11.25 11.64 -0.33
C GLU A 43 -10.25 11.21 0.75
N MET A 44 -10.51 11.56 2.01
CA MET A 44 -9.59 11.35 3.11
C MET A 44 -10.32 11.16 4.44
N THR A 45 -9.74 10.38 5.34
CA THR A 45 -10.23 10.16 6.71
C THR A 45 -9.08 10.29 7.69
N PHE A 46 -9.36 10.84 8.88
CA PHE A 46 -8.36 11.14 9.91
C PHE A 46 -8.81 10.54 11.24
N GLY A 47 -7.87 10.08 12.08
CA GLY A 47 -8.15 9.51 13.39
C GLY A 47 -7.01 9.79 14.38
N ILE A 48 -7.30 10.49 15.48
CA ILE A 48 -6.33 10.98 16.46
C ILE A 48 -6.92 10.83 17.88
N GLY A 49 -6.71 9.68 18.51
CA GLY A 49 -7.41 9.34 19.76
C GLY A 49 -8.92 9.27 19.51
N ASP A 50 -9.72 9.97 20.32
CA ASP A 50 -11.19 10.05 20.17
C ASP A 50 -11.65 11.00 19.03
N PHE A 51 -10.73 11.68 18.34
CA PHE A 51 -11.03 12.62 17.25
C PHE A 51 -11.01 11.90 15.90
N HIS A 52 -12.13 11.94 15.16
CA HIS A 52 -12.25 11.35 13.83
C HIS A 52 -12.80 12.36 12.84
N ALA A 53 -12.19 12.48 11.65
CA ALA A 53 -12.58 13.44 10.61
C ALA A 53 -12.65 12.81 9.21
N TYR A 54 -13.28 13.50 8.26
CA TYR A 54 -13.21 13.17 6.84
C TYR A 54 -13.33 14.42 5.96
N THR A 55 -12.86 14.31 4.70
CA THR A 55 -13.02 15.31 3.63
C THR A 55 -13.57 14.66 2.36
N GLY A 56 -14.14 15.45 1.47
CA GLY A 56 -14.63 15.02 0.17
C GLY A 56 -15.60 16.02 -0.47
N GLU A 57 -15.90 15.81 -1.74
CA GLU A 57 -16.98 16.51 -2.43
C GLU A 57 -18.33 15.86 -2.07
N PHE A 58 -19.37 16.66 -1.82
CA PHE A 58 -20.73 16.17 -1.51
C PHE A 58 -21.78 17.04 -2.21
N ASP A 59 -22.81 16.44 -2.81
CA ASP A 59 -23.91 17.21 -3.42
C ASP A 59 -24.73 17.98 -2.36
N GLU A 60 -25.50 19.00 -2.79
CA GLU A 60 -26.24 19.89 -1.86
C GLU A 60 -27.36 19.18 -1.07
N GLU A 61 -27.88 18.05 -1.57
CA GLU A 61 -28.96 17.27 -0.93
C GLU A 61 -28.37 16.32 0.12
N LEU A 62 -27.27 15.61 -0.22
CA LEU A 62 -26.48 14.80 0.72
C LEU A 62 -25.81 15.64 1.81
N LEU A 63 -25.30 16.82 1.47
CA LEU A 63 -24.72 17.77 2.42
C LEU A 63 -25.75 18.21 3.47
N ALA A 64 -27.01 18.43 3.06
CA ALA A 64 -28.10 18.75 3.97
C ALA A 64 -28.51 17.57 4.86
N GLU A 65 -28.47 16.33 4.36
CA GLU A 65 -28.68 15.12 5.20
C GLU A 65 -27.54 14.92 6.22
N ILE A 66 -26.29 15.12 5.82
CA ILE A 66 -25.12 15.06 6.72
C ILE A 66 -25.23 16.11 7.84
N GLN A 67 -25.52 17.37 7.47
CA GLN A 67 -25.69 18.47 8.43
C GLN A 67 -26.90 18.32 9.38
N ALA A 68 -27.79 17.36 9.12
CA ALA A 68 -28.94 17.04 9.97
C ALA A 68 -28.68 15.88 10.97
N LYS A 69 -27.47 15.30 11.01
CA LYS A 69 -27.12 14.23 11.97
C LYS A 69 -26.79 14.78 13.36
N ASP A 70 -27.46 14.24 14.39
CA ASP A 70 -27.14 14.49 15.82
C ASP A 70 -25.70 14.08 16.21
N GLU A 71 -25.03 13.29 15.37
CA GLU A 71 -23.66 12.80 15.55
C GLU A 71 -22.59 13.82 15.11
N LEU A 72 -22.91 14.71 14.15
CA LEU A 72 -21.97 15.62 13.51
C LEU A 72 -21.66 16.84 14.42
N ALA A 73 -20.38 17.15 14.62
CA ALA A 73 -19.98 18.24 15.51
C ALA A 73 -19.95 19.63 14.83
N SER A 74 -19.55 19.73 13.55
CA SER A 74 -19.40 21.03 12.88
C SER A 74 -19.36 20.96 11.35
N ALA A 75 -19.74 22.06 10.69
CA ALA A 75 -19.75 22.19 9.23
C ALA A 75 -19.09 23.54 8.81
N ASP A 76 -17.90 23.45 8.20
CA ASP A 76 -17.09 24.54 7.63
C ASP A 76 -16.84 24.28 6.12
N VAL A 77 -17.05 25.28 5.27
CA VAL A 77 -17.30 25.10 3.83
C VAL A 77 -16.21 25.82 3.03
N ASP A 78 -15.62 25.18 2.01
CA ASP A 78 -14.52 25.83 1.27
C ASP A 78 -14.95 27.16 0.63
N HIS A 79 -14.10 28.17 0.75
CA HIS A 79 -14.39 29.53 0.30
C HIS A 79 -13.11 30.23 -0.14
N GLN A 80 -13.15 30.91 -1.30
CA GLN A 80 -12.06 31.79 -1.77
C GLN A 80 -11.77 33.00 -0.84
N THR A 81 -12.52 33.14 0.26
CA THR A 81 -12.24 34.04 1.38
C THR A 81 -12.37 33.26 2.69
N TYR A 82 -11.27 33.10 3.41
CA TYR A 82 -11.25 32.42 4.70
C TYR A 82 -12.25 33.03 5.70
N MET A 83 -13.22 32.24 6.15
CA MET A 83 -14.19 32.66 7.16
C MET A 83 -13.64 32.44 8.57
N TYR A 84 -13.38 33.54 9.28
CA TYR A 84 -13.00 33.48 10.68
C TYR A 84 -14.21 33.15 11.54
N ASP A 85 -14.26 31.94 12.11
CA ASP A 85 -15.20 31.67 13.21
C ASP A 85 -14.93 32.63 14.38
N SER A 86 -16.01 33.26 14.84
CA SER A 86 -16.01 34.21 15.95
C SER A 86 -15.85 33.54 17.33
N SER A 87 -16.11 32.24 17.45
CA SER A 87 -15.88 31.46 18.68
C SER A 87 -14.50 30.80 18.76
N ALA A 88 -13.76 30.70 17.65
CA ALA A 88 -12.57 29.85 17.54
C ALA A 88 -11.54 30.07 18.65
N GLY A 89 -11.17 28.97 19.33
CA GLY A 89 -10.23 28.96 20.46
C GLY A 89 -10.83 29.33 21.82
N THR A 90 -12.15 29.43 21.96
CA THR A 90 -12.77 29.81 23.24
C THR A 90 -12.45 28.80 24.35
N GLY A 91 -11.65 29.23 25.32
CA GLY A 91 -11.24 28.41 26.47
C GLY A 91 -10.16 27.37 26.16
N THR A 92 -9.42 27.53 25.04
CA THR A 92 -8.27 26.68 24.69
C THR A 92 -6.93 27.40 24.87
N PHE A 93 -5.85 26.62 24.81
CA PHE A 93 -4.48 27.07 25.03
C PHE A 93 -3.56 26.59 23.89
N ALA A 94 -2.68 27.47 23.39
CA ALA A 94 -1.62 27.10 22.45
C ALA A 94 -0.26 27.45 23.05
N TYR A 95 0.59 26.44 23.24
CA TYR A 95 1.94 26.57 23.79
C TYR A 95 2.92 26.69 22.62
N VAL A 96 3.54 27.86 22.49
CA VAL A 96 4.42 28.22 21.35
C VAL A 96 5.87 28.12 21.80
N LEU A 97 6.58 27.07 21.37
CA LEU A 97 7.92 26.69 21.84
C LEU A 97 9.01 27.29 20.93
N ASP A 98 9.21 28.60 21.04
CA ASP A 98 9.80 29.43 19.97
C ASP A 98 10.73 30.53 20.52
N SER A 99 10.98 31.61 19.75
CA SER A 99 11.77 32.78 20.15
C SER A 99 11.15 33.64 21.26
N GLY A 100 9.96 33.26 21.74
CA GLY A 100 9.15 33.99 22.72
C GLY A 100 7.93 34.65 22.07
N ILE A 101 7.02 35.22 22.86
CA ILE A 101 5.89 36.01 22.34
C ILE A 101 5.97 37.42 22.92
N ARG A 102 5.88 38.45 22.08
CA ARG A 102 5.65 39.83 22.50
C ARG A 102 4.20 39.98 22.99
N ILE A 103 3.93 39.52 24.22
CA ILE A 103 2.56 39.46 24.80
C ILE A 103 1.89 40.85 24.91
N SER A 104 2.67 41.93 24.83
CA SER A 104 2.17 43.31 24.80
C SER A 104 1.61 43.75 23.43
N HIS A 105 1.68 42.89 22.41
CA HIS A 105 1.22 43.23 21.06
C HIS A 105 -0.31 43.35 21.02
N ALA A 106 -0.82 44.47 20.49
CA ALA A 106 -2.22 44.86 20.62
C ALA A 106 -3.21 43.80 20.09
N ASP A 107 -2.86 43.11 19.01
CA ASP A 107 -3.69 42.06 18.41
C ASP A 107 -4.01 40.86 19.32
N PHE A 108 -3.21 40.60 20.36
CA PHE A 108 -3.50 39.52 21.29
C PHE A 108 -4.52 39.93 22.36
N GLN A 109 -4.80 41.23 22.52
CA GLN A 109 -5.78 41.78 23.46
C GLN A 109 -5.64 41.24 24.90
N GLY A 110 -4.41 40.90 25.33
CA GLY A 110 -4.12 40.32 26.65
C GLY A 110 -4.37 38.80 26.78
N ARG A 111 -4.74 38.10 25.71
CA ARG A 111 -4.85 36.63 25.67
C ARG A 111 -3.50 35.92 25.55
N ALA A 112 -2.42 36.65 25.25
CA ALA A 112 -1.06 36.12 25.29
C ALA A 112 -0.47 36.28 26.71
N ILE A 113 0.08 35.20 27.27
CA ILE A 113 0.59 35.10 28.64
C ILE A 113 1.98 34.45 28.66
N LYS A 114 2.79 34.75 29.69
CA LYS A 114 4.09 34.10 29.88
C LYS A 114 3.93 32.68 30.43
N GLY A 115 4.54 31.70 29.76
CA GLY A 115 4.78 30.35 30.25
C GLY A 115 6.13 30.27 30.94
N THR A 116 7.08 29.52 30.38
CA THR A 116 8.47 29.45 30.85
C THR A 116 9.45 30.12 29.87
N ASN A 117 10.62 30.48 30.38
CA ASN A 117 11.79 30.81 29.58
C ASN A 117 12.93 29.88 30.02
N VAL A 118 13.29 28.93 29.17
CA VAL A 118 14.37 27.96 29.46
C VAL A 118 15.77 28.54 29.23
N ILE A 119 15.88 29.76 28.72
CA ILE A 119 17.13 30.52 28.56
C ILE A 119 17.10 31.80 29.42
N PRO A 120 17.24 31.68 30.77
CA PRO A 120 17.04 32.78 31.71
C PRO A 120 18.07 33.92 31.60
N GLU A 121 19.15 33.73 30.85
CA GLU A 121 20.16 34.75 30.52
C GLU A 121 19.67 35.80 29.50
N VAL A 122 18.50 35.61 28.89
CA VAL A 122 17.84 36.59 28.00
C VAL A 122 16.47 36.98 28.55
N ALA A 123 15.95 38.12 28.09
CA ALA A 123 14.62 38.58 28.49
C ALA A 123 13.54 37.56 28.06
N HIS A 124 12.53 37.36 28.92
CA HIS A 124 11.33 36.60 28.53
C HIS A 124 10.41 37.49 27.71
N ASP A 125 10.87 37.86 26.52
CA ASP A 125 10.10 38.54 25.48
C ASP A 125 10.64 38.14 24.11
N ASP A 126 9.94 38.49 23.02
CA ASP A 126 10.38 38.15 21.68
C ASP A 126 11.30 39.23 21.08
N ASP A 127 12.61 38.97 21.13
CA ASP A 127 13.66 39.81 20.53
C ASP A 127 13.89 39.51 19.03
N PHE A 128 13.17 38.54 18.45
CA PHE A 128 13.44 37.98 17.11
C PHE A 128 12.22 37.97 16.17
N GLY A 129 11.00 38.01 16.73
CA GLY A 129 9.73 38.17 16.00
C GLY A 129 9.05 36.88 15.59
N HIS A 130 9.76 35.74 15.56
CA HIS A 130 9.22 34.48 15.04
C HIS A 130 8.10 33.89 15.91
N GLY A 131 8.30 33.75 17.22
CA GLY A 131 7.25 33.25 18.11
C GLY A 131 6.05 34.22 18.22
N THR A 132 6.27 35.53 18.06
CA THR A 132 5.19 36.52 17.91
C THR A 132 4.42 36.36 16.61
N HIS A 133 5.11 36.05 15.50
CA HIS A 133 4.49 35.74 14.21
C HIS A 133 3.67 34.45 14.29
N VAL A 134 4.20 33.37 14.87
CA VAL A 134 3.48 32.09 15.07
C VAL A 134 2.26 32.29 15.97
N ALA A 135 2.42 32.95 17.11
CA ALA A 135 1.31 33.35 17.98
C ALA A 135 0.30 34.27 17.25
N GLY A 136 0.78 35.09 16.31
CA GLY A 136 0.00 35.91 15.41
C GLY A 136 -0.95 35.10 14.53
N THR A 137 -0.41 34.10 13.82
CA THR A 137 -1.18 33.14 13.00
C THR A 137 -2.16 32.30 13.83
N ILE A 138 -1.81 31.95 15.06
CA ILE A 138 -2.72 31.21 15.93
C ILE A 138 -3.88 32.10 16.40
N GLY A 139 -3.61 33.29 16.96
CA GLY A 139 -4.62 34.02 17.73
C GLY A 139 -4.57 35.55 17.73
N SER A 140 -3.96 36.21 16.74
CA SER A 140 -4.15 37.66 16.52
C SER A 140 -5.59 37.98 16.08
N VAL A 141 -6.18 39.10 16.52
CA VAL A 141 -7.55 39.47 16.09
C VAL A 141 -7.66 39.83 14.60
N ARG A 142 -6.57 40.27 13.96
CA ARG A 142 -6.55 40.50 12.51
C ARG A 142 -6.49 39.19 11.73
N PHE A 143 -5.38 38.46 11.86
CA PHE A 143 -5.01 37.35 10.97
C PHE A 143 -5.10 35.96 11.61
N GLY A 144 -5.09 35.90 12.94
CA GLY A 144 -5.09 34.64 13.66
C GLY A 144 -6.43 33.95 13.54
N VAL A 145 -6.42 32.63 13.48
CA VAL A 145 -7.68 31.89 13.28
C VAL A 145 -8.41 31.67 14.59
N ALA A 146 -7.71 31.20 15.61
CA ALA A 146 -8.23 30.97 16.95
C ALA A 146 -8.28 32.29 17.73
N LYS A 147 -9.16 33.21 17.28
CA LYS A 147 -9.24 34.60 17.78
C LYS A 147 -9.58 34.74 19.26
N ASN A 148 -9.97 33.66 19.94
CA ASN A 148 -10.21 33.62 21.38
C ASN A 148 -9.19 32.75 22.16
N ALA A 149 -8.27 32.05 21.50
CA ALA A 149 -7.28 31.19 22.16
C ALA A 149 -6.37 31.95 23.11
N THR A 150 -5.95 31.28 24.19
CA THR A 150 -4.92 31.75 25.11
C THR A 150 -3.55 31.30 24.60
N LEU A 151 -2.66 32.27 24.32
CA LEU A 151 -1.34 32.02 23.74
C LEU A 151 -0.31 31.96 24.87
N VAL A 152 0.40 30.83 25.01
CA VAL A 152 1.36 30.60 26.10
C VAL A 152 2.79 30.68 25.54
N ASP A 153 3.51 31.71 25.96
CA ASP A 153 4.91 31.96 25.58
C ASP A 153 5.85 30.98 26.28
N VAL A 154 6.41 30.04 25.50
CA VAL A 154 7.44 29.11 25.95
C VAL A 154 8.73 29.41 25.20
N LYS A 155 9.53 30.33 25.73
CA LYS A 155 10.76 30.81 25.07
C LYS A 155 11.86 29.74 25.13
N THR A 156 12.19 29.18 23.97
CA THR A 156 13.26 28.17 23.77
C THR A 156 14.53 28.75 23.16
N THR A 157 14.42 29.90 22.49
CA THR A 157 15.52 30.52 21.73
C THR A 157 15.46 32.06 21.70
N ARG A 158 16.51 32.68 21.16
CA ARG A 158 16.63 34.12 20.85
C ARG A 158 16.96 34.38 19.37
N VAL A 159 17.17 33.33 18.59
CA VAL A 159 17.46 33.33 17.14
C VAL A 159 16.73 32.16 16.49
N ALA A 160 16.72 32.05 15.16
CA ALA A 160 15.98 31.02 14.41
C ALA A 160 16.14 29.55 14.90
N TYR A 161 17.22 29.21 15.61
CA TYR A 161 17.47 27.84 16.09
C TYR A 161 17.76 27.80 17.60
N GLY A 162 17.01 26.98 18.33
CA GLY A 162 17.33 26.56 19.70
C GLY A 162 18.22 25.32 19.75
N THR A 163 18.63 24.89 20.95
CA THR A 163 19.31 23.59 21.13
C THR A 163 18.31 22.52 21.52
N THR A 164 18.48 21.28 21.02
CA THR A 164 17.57 20.16 21.29
C THR A 164 17.32 19.94 22.79
N ALA A 165 18.35 20.11 23.63
CA ALA A 165 18.22 20.00 25.09
C ALA A 165 17.27 21.05 25.68
N LYS A 166 17.35 22.32 25.25
CA LYS A 166 16.43 23.37 25.70
C LYS A 166 15.01 23.20 25.16
N ILE A 167 14.88 22.64 23.97
CA ILE A 167 13.58 22.33 23.37
C ILE A 167 12.90 21.17 24.10
N ILE A 168 13.64 20.14 24.54
CA ILE A 168 13.12 19.08 25.40
C ILE A 168 12.74 19.63 26.79
N GLU A 169 13.59 20.44 27.44
CA GLU A 169 13.30 21.10 28.72
C GLU A 169 11.99 21.93 28.66
N ALA A 170 11.74 22.59 27.52
CA ALA A 170 10.51 23.34 27.26
C ALA A 170 9.29 22.46 26.99
N LEU A 171 9.45 21.32 26.30
CA LEU A 171 8.39 20.34 26.07
C LEU A 171 7.98 19.66 27.38
N GLU A 172 8.95 19.19 28.17
CA GLU A 172 8.73 18.62 29.51
C GLU A 172 7.98 19.61 30.41
N TRP A 173 8.41 20.87 30.44
CA TRP A 173 7.70 21.92 31.19
C TRP A 173 6.27 22.11 30.68
N SER A 174 6.06 22.13 29.36
CA SER A 174 4.74 22.35 28.76
C SER A 174 3.79 21.19 29.07
N VAL A 175 4.23 19.94 28.93
CA VAL A 175 3.47 18.75 29.30
C VAL A 175 3.12 18.76 30.79
N GLN A 176 4.09 19.08 31.66
CA GLN A 176 3.83 19.24 33.10
C GLN A 176 2.85 20.39 33.39
N ASN A 177 2.92 21.51 32.67
CA ASN A 177 2.03 22.65 32.87
C ASN A 177 0.60 22.38 32.41
N ILE A 178 0.42 21.65 31.32
CA ILE A 178 -0.88 21.20 30.80
C ILE A 178 -1.52 20.19 31.74
N THR A 179 -0.78 19.13 32.11
CA THR A 179 -1.31 18.03 32.94
C THR A 179 -1.60 18.44 34.39
N ASN A 180 -0.81 19.33 34.98
CA ASN A 180 -1.03 19.79 36.37
C ASN A 180 -2.01 20.99 36.48
N THR A 181 -2.48 21.58 35.39
CA THR A 181 -3.45 22.70 35.43
C THR A 181 -4.87 22.21 35.09
N PRO A 182 -5.82 22.23 36.05
CA PRO A 182 -7.20 21.82 35.79
C PRO A 182 -7.83 22.59 34.62
N GLY A 183 -8.42 21.86 33.67
CA GLY A 183 -9.05 22.42 32.48
C GLY A 183 -8.12 22.69 31.30
N ARG A 184 -6.83 22.30 31.35
CA ARG A 184 -5.88 22.40 30.22
C ARG A 184 -5.68 21.12 29.44
N ALA A 185 -5.67 19.95 30.08
CA ALA A 185 -5.68 18.66 29.39
C ALA A 185 -6.92 18.56 28.47
N GLY A 186 -6.76 18.02 27.25
CA GLY A 186 -7.80 18.00 26.23
C GLY A 186 -8.21 19.38 25.66
N LYS A 187 -7.53 20.46 26.06
CA LYS A 187 -7.77 21.85 25.59
C LYS A 187 -6.50 22.61 25.24
N SER A 188 -5.37 21.92 25.15
CA SER A 188 -4.05 22.50 24.92
C SER A 188 -3.34 21.82 23.75
N VAL A 189 -2.75 22.63 22.88
CA VAL A 189 -1.88 22.19 21.78
C VAL A 189 -0.46 22.71 22.00
N VAL A 190 0.54 21.89 21.69
CA VAL A 190 1.95 22.27 21.67
C VAL A 190 2.41 22.48 20.22
N SER A 191 3.12 23.57 19.97
CA SER A 191 3.57 24.03 18.65
C SER A 191 5.10 24.17 18.64
N MET A 192 5.79 23.36 17.83
CA MET A 192 7.27 23.33 17.78
C MET A 192 7.86 22.85 16.44
N SER A 193 8.99 23.43 16.00
CA SER A 193 9.67 23.09 14.73
C SER A 193 10.75 22.00 14.84
N LEU A 194 11.17 21.63 16.04
CA LEU A 194 12.28 20.71 16.33
C LEU A 194 11.97 19.92 17.61
N ALA A 195 12.38 18.66 17.71
CA ALA A 195 12.43 17.83 18.93
C ALA A 195 13.20 16.52 18.63
N LEU A 196 13.04 15.49 19.47
CA LEU A 196 13.29 14.08 19.15
C LEU A 196 11.95 13.34 19.09
N ASN A 197 11.83 12.29 18.27
CA ASN A 197 10.56 11.55 18.10
C ASN A 197 10.05 11.02 19.44
N ASP A 198 10.90 10.32 20.18
CA ASP A 198 10.63 9.77 21.52
C ASP A 198 10.05 10.82 22.50
N ALA A 199 10.44 12.09 22.37
CA ALA A 199 9.97 13.18 23.23
C ALA A 199 8.57 13.68 22.84
N VAL A 200 8.23 13.62 21.55
CA VAL A 200 6.86 13.89 21.06
C VAL A 200 5.95 12.71 21.39
N ASP A 201 6.40 11.48 21.15
CA ASP A 201 5.63 10.27 21.46
C ASP A 201 5.34 10.14 22.96
N ALA A 202 6.30 10.52 23.82
CA ALA A 202 6.07 10.63 25.26
C ALA A 202 5.11 11.76 25.67
N ALA A 203 5.06 12.87 24.92
CA ALA A 203 4.11 13.95 25.17
C ALA A 203 2.68 13.55 24.77
N THR A 204 2.50 12.95 23.60
CA THR A 204 1.20 12.46 23.13
C THR A 204 0.66 11.34 24.03
N ALA A 205 1.52 10.43 24.49
CA ALA A 205 1.15 9.40 25.48
C ALA A 205 0.71 9.96 26.85
N LEU A 206 1.00 11.23 27.15
CA LEU A 206 0.53 11.94 28.34
C LEU A 206 -0.70 12.84 28.07
N GLY A 207 -1.37 12.67 26.93
CA GLY A 207 -2.60 13.39 26.57
C GLY A 207 -2.37 14.83 26.12
N VAL A 208 -1.19 15.13 25.56
CA VAL A 208 -0.82 16.44 25.03
C VAL A 208 -0.63 16.36 23.52
N PHE A 209 -1.49 17.04 22.77
CA PHE A 209 -1.40 17.05 21.30
C PHE A 209 -0.27 17.96 20.82
N VAL A 210 0.58 17.44 19.92
CA VAL A 210 1.79 18.12 19.43
C VAL A 210 1.74 18.29 17.91
N VAL A 211 1.85 19.53 17.46
CA VAL A 211 1.90 19.91 16.04
C VAL A 211 3.31 20.33 15.67
N VAL A 212 3.83 19.78 14.56
CA VAL A 212 5.18 20.01 14.05
C VAL A 212 5.17 20.39 12.56
N GLY A 213 6.22 21.08 12.12
CA GLY A 213 6.43 21.36 10.69
C GLY A 213 7.22 20.24 10.01
N ALA A 214 6.85 19.86 8.78
CA ALA A 214 7.50 18.81 7.99
C ALA A 214 9.01 19.04 7.71
N GLY A 215 9.46 20.30 7.77
CA GLY A 215 10.82 20.73 7.44
C GLY A 215 10.93 21.34 6.04
N ASN A 216 11.99 22.11 5.80
CA ASN A 216 12.12 23.00 4.63
C ASN A 216 13.34 22.67 3.73
N ASP A 217 13.59 21.38 3.53
CA ASP A 217 14.68 20.87 2.67
C ASP A 217 14.23 20.52 1.24
N GLY A 218 12.91 20.44 0.99
CA GLY A 218 12.35 19.82 -0.21
C GLY A 218 12.62 18.31 -0.26
N LYS A 219 12.52 17.60 0.87
CA LYS A 219 12.82 16.17 1.05
C LYS A 219 11.67 15.40 1.72
N ASP A 220 11.83 14.09 1.85
CA ASP A 220 10.90 13.27 2.62
C ASP A 220 10.98 13.56 4.13
N ALA A 221 9.84 13.87 4.75
CA ALA A 221 9.67 14.20 6.15
C ALA A 221 10.04 13.04 7.10
N SER A 222 9.90 11.79 6.64
CA SER A 222 10.33 10.59 7.40
C SER A 222 11.82 10.63 7.76
N THR A 223 12.63 11.38 7.02
CA THR A 223 14.07 11.57 7.26
C THR A 223 14.41 12.66 8.30
N ARG A 224 13.40 13.36 8.85
CA ARG A 224 13.56 14.50 9.76
C ARG A 224 12.79 14.29 11.06
N SER A 225 13.51 14.23 12.19
CA SER A 225 12.89 14.39 13.51
C SER A 225 12.58 15.87 13.76
N PRO A 226 11.40 16.26 14.30
CA PRO A 226 10.34 15.40 14.84
C PRO A 226 9.23 15.05 13.85
N ALA A 227 9.30 15.52 12.60
CA ALA A 227 8.30 15.27 11.56
C ALA A 227 8.05 13.78 11.27
N SER A 228 9.03 12.91 11.59
CA SER A 228 8.93 11.45 11.46
C SER A 228 8.46 10.71 12.72
N ALA A 229 7.99 11.41 13.76
CA ALA A 229 7.45 10.77 14.96
C ALA A 229 6.03 10.24 14.69
N PRO A 230 5.71 8.95 14.94
CA PRO A 230 4.40 8.38 14.59
C PRO A 230 3.19 9.01 15.28
N THR A 231 3.38 9.82 16.32
CA THR A 231 2.29 10.55 17.00
C THR A 231 2.40 12.08 16.90
N ALA A 232 3.37 12.61 16.15
CA ALA A 232 3.39 14.03 15.81
C ALA A 232 2.35 14.31 14.72
N PHE A 233 1.66 15.44 14.80
CA PHE A 233 0.85 15.91 13.69
C PHE A 233 1.69 16.85 12.82
N THR A 234 2.06 16.39 11.63
CA THR A 234 3.08 17.02 10.77
C THR A 234 2.46 17.80 9.60
N VAL A 235 2.79 19.09 9.53
CA VAL A 235 2.24 20.03 8.54
C VAL A 235 3.29 20.41 7.48
N GLY A 236 2.96 20.15 6.21
CA GLY A 236 3.67 20.68 5.03
C GLY A 236 3.06 21.98 4.51
N ALA A 237 3.73 22.65 3.56
CA ALA A 237 3.30 23.95 3.03
C ALA A 237 2.89 23.92 1.54
N ILE A 238 1.80 24.61 1.23
CA ILE A 238 1.31 24.93 -0.13
C ILE A 238 1.28 26.44 -0.39
N ASP A 239 1.16 26.82 -1.67
CA ASP A 239 0.93 28.18 -2.13
C ASP A 239 -0.57 28.50 -2.35
N ILE A 240 -0.86 29.70 -2.85
CA ILE A 240 -2.23 30.16 -3.15
C ILE A 240 -2.91 29.41 -4.30
N ASN A 241 -2.17 28.57 -5.04
CA ASN A 241 -2.67 27.70 -6.11
C ASN A 241 -2.79 26.24 -5.63
N SER A 242 -2.83 26.02 -4.31
CA SER A 242 -2.78 24.70 -3.64
C SER A 242 -1.58 23.83 -4.03
N THR A 243 -0.53 24.43 -4.60
CA THR A 243 0.65 23.72 -5.08
C THR A 243 1.68 23.62 -3.98
N ARG A 244 2.23 22.43 -3.71
CA ARG A 244 3.24 22.24 -2.65
C ARG A 244 4.41 23.21 -2.88
N ALA A 245 4.70 24.03 -1.87
CA ALA A 245 5.82 24.94 -1.90
C ALA A 245 7.11 24.14 -2.12
N ARG A 246 7.93 24.50 -3.11
CA ARG A 246 9.09 23.70 -3.56
C ARG A 246 10.05 23.33 -2.43
N TRP A 247 10.18 24.19 -1.43
CA TRP A 247 11.02 24.00 -0.24
C TRP A 247 10.38 23.13 0.84
N SER A 248 9.05 22.95 0.85
CA SER A 248 8.37 22.10 1.84
C SER A 248 8.82 20.65 1.67
N ASN A 249 9.12 20.00 2.79
CA ASN A 249 9.19 18.55 2.82
C ASN A 249 7.82 17.92 2.50
N PHE A 250 7.85 16.62 2.18
CA PHE A 250 6.73 15.82 1.68
C PHE A 250 6.85 14.37 2.15
N GLY A 251 6.04 13.45 1.63
CA GLY A 251 6.15 12.02 1.93
C GLY A 251 5.14 11.55 3.00
N PRO A 252 5.18 10.26 3.38
CA PRO A 252 4.13 9.63 4.18
C PRO A 252 4.07 10.10 5.64
N SER A 253 5.10 10.81 6.13
CA SER A 253 5.10 11.46 7.46
C SER A 253 4.60 12.91 7.42
N VAL A 254 3.78 13.29 6.43
CA VAL A 254 3.11 14.60 6.37
C VAL A 254 1.60 14.36 6.34
N ASP A 255 0.93 14.60 7.46
CA ASP A 255 -0.51 14.38 7.62
C ASP A 255 -1.35 15.33 6.76
N VAL A 256 -0.85 16.55 6.50
CA VAL A 256 -1.58 17.57 5.75
C VAL A 256 -0.66 18.65 5.16
N PHE A 257 -1.09 19.27 4.06
CA PHE A 257 -0.51 20.50 3.54
C PHE A 257 -1.40 21.71 3.82
N ALA A 258 -0.80 22.81 4.24
CA ALA A 258 -1.52 24.03 4.63
C ALA A 258 -0.87 25.29 4.01
N ALA A 259 -1.61 26.40 3.89
CA ALA A 259 -1.12 27.63 3.27
C ALA A 259 0.14 28.18 3.97
N GLY A 260 1.26 28.25 3.25
CA GLY A 260 2.54 28.75 3.75
C GLY A 260 3.08 29.97 3.01
N VAL A 261 2.94 30.01 1.69
CA VAL A 261 3.51 31.08 0.83
C VAL A 261 2.70 32.37 0.95
N ASP A 262 3.38 33.51 1.00
CA ASP A 262 2.84 34.89 0.94
C ASP A 262 1.68 35.21 1.91
N THR A 263 1.70 34.59 3.10
CA THR A 263 0.71 34.77 4.17
C THR A 263 0.99 36.02 5.03
N GLY A 264 0.03 36.96 5.06
CA GLY A 264 0.11 38.19 5.86
C GLY A 264 -0.29 38.01 7.32
N VAL A 265 0.49 38.58 8.25
CA VAL A 265 0.38 38.36 9.71
C VAL A 265 0.71 39.60 10.55
N ALA A 266 0.71 39.45 11.88
CA ALA A 266 1.25 40.42 12.84
C ALA A 266 2.80 40.35 12.91
N SER A 267 3.44 41.50 13.13
CA SER A 267 4.90 41.69 13.13
C SER A 267 5.40 42.25 14.47
N ASP A 268 6.66 42.00 14.84
CA ASP A 268 7.28 42.56 16.03
C ASP A 268 7.71 44.03 15.84
N GLN A 269 7.99 44.45 14.60
CA GLN A 269 8.55 45.77 14.28
C GLN A 269 7.54 46.94 14.33
N GLY A 270 6.24 46.68 14.47
CA GLY A 270 5.22 47.73 14.63
C GLY A 270 3.78 47.23 14.54
N GLU A 271 2.79 48.13 14.62
CA GLU A 271 1.37 47.78 14.45
C GLU A 271 0.98 47.46 12.99
N GLY A 272 1.93 47.57 12.04
CA GLY A 272 1.73 47.32 10.62
C GLY A 272 1.61 45.84 10.24
N THR A 273 1.56 45.60 8.93
CA THR A 273 1.58 44.28 8.29
C THR A 273 2.88 44.11 7.53
N ASP A 274 3.59 43.02 7.75
CA ASP A 274 4.67 42.61 6.84
C ASP A 274 4.12 41.64 5.78
N LEU A 275 4.46 41.93 4.53
CA LEU A 275 4.37 41.01 3.40
C LEU A 275 5.82 40.71 3.00
N GLU A 276 6.31 39.51 3.33
CA GLU A 276 7.73 39.17 3.25
C GLU A 276 8.21 38.95 1.81
N SER A 277 8.63 40.03 1.15
CA SER A 277 9.45 39.99 -0.07
C SER A 277 10.89 40.47 0.17
N SER A 278 11.45 40.19 1.37
CA SER A 278 12.74 40.72 1.85
C SER A 278 13.87 39.69 1.76
N PRO A 279 14.91 39.90 0.92
CA PRO A 279 16.07 38.99 0.81
C PRO A 279 17.02 38.94 2.02
N LYS A 280 16.56 39.29 3.22
CA LYS A 280 17.35 39.37 4.46
C LYS A 280 17.01 38.27 5.48
N LEU A 281 15.88 37.59 5.34
CA LEU A 281 15.49 36.42 6.14
C LEU A 281 15.62 35.15 5.29
N THR A 282 16.86 34.78 4.98
CA THR A 282 17.17 33.56 4.23
C THR A 282 16.97 32.32 5.11
N THR A 283 15.81 31.65 4.96
CA THR A 283 15.49 30.26 5.38
C THR A 283 15.73 29.94 6.87
N PRO A 284 14.68 29.56 7.64
CA PRO A 284 14.17 28.19 7.47
C PRO A 284 12.70 27.88 7.84
N ASP A 285 11.85 28.82 8.28
CA ASP A 285 10.67 28.49 9.12
C ASP A 285 9.25 28.71 8.52
N VAL A 286 9.08 28.73 7.20
CA VAL A 286 7.80 29.09 6.54
C VAL A 286 6.68 28.00 6.66
N LEU A 287 6.81 27.04 7.57
CA LEU A 287 5.91 25.87 7.73
C LEU A 287 4.65 26.13 8.56
N PHE A 288 4.73 26.98 9.58
CA PHE A 288 3.82 26.92 10.74
C PHE A 288 2.39 27.48 10.53
N ARG A 289 1.97 27.68 9.28
CA ARG A 289 1.22 28.90 8.91
C ARG A 289 -0.29 28.77 8.73
N SER A 290 -0.89 27.57 8.76
CA SER A 290 -2.31 27.44 8.36
C SER A 290 -3.13 26.28 8.96
N LEU A 291 -2.65 25.50 9.95
CA LEU A 291 -3.46 24.36 10.48
C LEU A 291 -3.58 24.21 12.02
N LEU A 292 -2.88 25.05 12.81
CA LEU A 292 -3.44 25.49 14.10
C LEU A 292 -4.76 26.30 13.93
N SER A 293 -5.16 26.52 12.67
CA SER A 293 -6.41 27.07 12.17
C SER A 293 -7.64 26.23 12.55
N SER A 294 -7.93 25.20 11.76
CA SER A 294 -9.21 24.46 11.74
C SER A 294 -9.50 23.71 13.03
N LEU A 295 -8.47 23.31 13.79
CA LEU A 295 -8.62 22.59 15.06
C LEU A 295 -9.21 23.44 16.20
N PHE A 296 -9.23 24.77 16.07
CA PHE A 296 -9.81 25.65 17.10
C PHE A 296 -11.22 26.17 16.78
N SER A 297 -11.73 25.97 15.56
CA SER A 297 -13.10 26.31 15.13
C SER A 297 -14.18 25.35 15.66
N ILE A 298 -13.77 24.23 16.27
CA ILE A 298 -14.63 23.06 16.60
C ILE A 298 -15.52 23.32 17.84
N PHE A 299 -15.63 24.57 18.31
CA PHE A 299 -16.52 25.00 19.39
C PHE A 299 -16.93 26.50 19.26
N PRO A 300 -18.22 26.88 19.14
CA PRO A 300 -19.32 26.22 18.41
C PRO A 300 -20.16 27.17 17.48
N LEU A 301 -20.63 26.62 16.35
CA LEU A 301 -21.64 27.05 15.32
C LEU A 301 -22.61 28.25 15.63
N PRO A 302 -23.17 29.02 14.63
CA PRO A 302 -23.70 28.46 13.34
C PRO A 302 -23.89 29.34 12.03
N GLN A 303 -24.16 28.64 10.91
CA GLN A 303 -24.94 28.98 9.67
C GLN A 303 -24.36 29.74 8.42
N ILE A 304 -24.08 28.97 7.34
CA ILE A 304 -24.66 29.00 5.93
C ILE A 304 -24.48 30.28 5.04
N PRO A 305 -24.23 30.22 3.68
CA PRO A 305 -24.28 29.07 2.73
C PRO A 305 -23.07 28.85 1.77
N GLU A 306 -23.17 27.71 1.04
CA GLU A 306 -22.62 27.39 -0.31
C GLU A 306 -21.14 26.93 -0.48
N ARG A 307 -21.01 25.58 -0.47
CA ARG A 307 -20.09 24.70 -1.22
C ARG A 307 -18.57 24.69 -0.88
N GLN A 308 -17.99 23.64 -0.27
CA GLN A 308 -18.45 22.31 0.20
C GLN A 308 -17.53 21.76 1.36
N PHE A 309 -17.93 20.70 2.10
CA PHE A 309 -17.13 19.64 2.82
C PHE A 309 -18.08 18.72 3.68
N ILE A 310 -17.94 18.19 4.93
CA ILE A 310 -17.17 18.58 6.15
C ILE A 310 -17.05 17.50 7.29
N LEU A 311 -15.83 17.34 7.84
CA LEU A 311 -15.36 17.31 9.26
C LEU A 311 -16.26 16.86 10.46
N VAL A 312 -15.77 15.81 11.16
CA VAL A 312 -15.76 15.53 12.63
C VAL A 312 -17.03 15.22 13.45
N LEU A 313 -16.87 14.19 14.30
CA LEU A 313 -17.67 13.86 15.49
C LEU A 313 -16.82 14.16 16.75
N PRO A 314 -17.35 14.83 17.81
CA PRO A 314 -17.91 14.05 18.92
C PRO A 314 -19.09 14.69 19.71
N LEU A 315 -19.83 13.86 20.46
CA LEU A 315 -21.05 14.20 21.22
C LEU A 315 -20.81 14.88 22.58
N LEU A 316 -21.64 15.87 22.95
CA LEU A 316 -21.82 16.36 24.33
C LEU A 316 -23.26 16.86 24.63
N ASP A 317 -23.90 16.34 25.70
CA ASP A 317 -25.16 16.84 26.29
C ASP A 317 -24.88 18.01 27.26
N PRO A 318 -25.44 19.23 27.06
CA PRO A 318 -25.17 20.39 27.91
C PRO A 318 -25.94 20.44 29.26
N SER A 319 -26.72 19.41 29.63
CA SER A 319 -27.84 19.57 30.58
C SER A 319 -27.62 19.34 32.09
N LYS A 320 -26.46 18.85 32.59
CA LYS A 320 -26.33 18.41 34.01
C LYS A 320 -25.06 18.89 34.76
N PRO A 321 -25.16 19.42 36.00
CA PRO A 321 -24.04 20.02 36.73
C PRO A 321 -23.26 19.06 37.64
N LEU A 322 -21.94 19.21 37.69
CA LEU A 322 -21.01 18.40 38.49
C LEU A 322 -20.74 19.02 39.87
N HIS A 323 -21.48 18.62 40.92
CA HIS A 323 -21.25 19.13 42.29
C HIS A 323 -21.32 18.09 43.43
N SER A 324 -20.79 16.88 43.18
CA SER A 324 -20.47 15.90 44.24
C SER A 324 -19.30 14.99 43.82
N LEU A 325 -18.58 14.43 44.81
CA LEU A 325 -17.44 13.48 44.70
C LEU A 325 -15.99 14.02 44.74
N LEU A 326 -15.77 15.31 45.03
CA LEU A 326 -14.46 15.75 45.54
C LEU A 326 -14.25 15.28 46.99
N ARG A 327 -13.56 14.14 47.20
CA ARG A 327 -12.80 13.85 48.42
C ARG A 327 -11.70 12.78 48.20
N GLN A 328 -10.62 12.92 48.96
CA GLN A 328 -9.29 12.36 48.70
C GLN A 328 -9.20 10.82 48.80
N PRO A 329 -8.25 10.18 48.08
CA PRO A 329 -7.96 8.75 48.20
C PRO A 329 -7.14 8.41 49.45
N SER A 330 -7.23 7.18 49.94
CA SER A 330 -6.35 6.63 50.97
C SER A 330 -5.96 5.18 50.71
N ALA A 331 -4.69 4.97 50.36
CA ALA A 331 -3.83 3.78 50.52
C ALA A 331 -4.39 2.35 50.30
N ALA A 332 -3.62 1.59 49.50
CA ALA A 332 -3.73 0.15 49.22
C ALA A 332 -4.97 -0.28 48.39
N THR A 333 -4.94 -1.37 47.62
CA THR A 333 -3.94 -2.45 47.54
C THR A 333 -3.72 -2.86 46.07
N ALA A 334 -2.58 -3.49 45.75
CA ALA A 334 -2.28 -3.95 44.39
C ALA A 334 -3.20 -5.09 43.92
N GLN A 335 -3.76 -4.95 42.73
CA GLN A 335 -4.28 -6.03 41.87
C GLN A 335 -3.87 -5.72 40.42
N SER A 336 -3.71 -6.75 39.59
CA SER A 336 -3.20 -6.63 38.22
C SER A 336 -4.13 -5.81 37.31
N PRO A 337 -3.60 -5.10 36.31
CA PRO A 337 -4.43 -4.47 35.28
C PRO A 337 -5.20 -5.54 34.50
N ILE A 338 -6.44 -5.20 34.15
CA ILE A 338 -7.27 -6.00 33.24
C ILE A 338 -6.72 -5.80 31.82
N MET A 339 -6.45 -6.90 31.11
CA MET A 339 -6.16 -6.84 29.68
C MET A 339 -7.43 -6.44 28.94
N GLY A 340 -7.35 -5.39 28.11
CA GLY A 340 -8.35 -5.14 27.07
C GLY A 340 -8.15 -6.09 25.89
N ASP A 341 -9.20 -6.34 25.13
CA ASP A 341 -9.16 -7.24 23.97
C ASP A 341 -8.17 -6.71 22.91
N GLN A 342 -7.22 -7.55 22.51
CA GLN A 342 -6.25 -7.26 21.45
C GLN A 342 -6.78 -7.77 20.10
N GLU A 343 -6.55 -7.04 19.01
CA GLU A 343 -6.91 -7.53 17.68
C GLU A 343 -6.07 -8.78 17.30
N PRO A 344 -6.67 -9.85 16.75
CA PRO A 344 -5.94 -11.05 16.33
C PRO A 344 -4.93 -10.76 15.22
N THR A 345 -3.83 -11.51 15.21
CA THR A 345 -2.78 -11.35 14.19
C THR A 345 -3.26 -11.84 12.82
N PRO A 346 -3.23 -10.98 11.78
CA PRO A 346 -3.58 -11.35 10.41
C PRO A 346 -2.80 -12.56 9.90
N GLU A 347 -3.42 -13.39 9.06
CA GLU A 347 -2.77 -14.58 8.48
C GLU A 347 -1.69 -14.16 7.47
N ASN A 348 -0.52 -14.82 7.52
CA ASN A 348 0.52 -14.66 6.49
C ASN A 348 0.07 -15.36 5.19
N HIS A 349 -0.60 -14.65 4.30
CA HIS A 349 -1.00 -15.22 3.01
C HIS A 349 0.20 -15.63 2.14
N THR A 350 -0.02 -16.65 1.30
CA THR A 350 0.89 -17.06 0.20
C THR A 350 0.12 -17.19 -1.12
N MET A 351 0.67 -16.68 -2.23
CA MET A 351 0.18 -16.92 -3.58
C MET A 351 0.84 -18.17 -4.19
N MET A 352 0.17 -18.84 -5.12
CA MET A 352 0.76 -19.84 -6.00
C MET A 352 0.48 -19.52 -7.48
N GLN A 353 1.50 -19.51 -8.34
CA GLN A 353 1.28 -19.64 -9.79
C GLN A 353 0.96 -21.12 -10.08
N GLY A 354 -0.27 -21.38 -10.52
CA GLY A 354 -0.88 -22.71 -10.66
C GLY A 354 -0.51 -23.47 -11.95
N PHE A 355 0.60 -23.14 -12.62
CA PHE A 355 1.01 -23.78 -13.88
C PHE A 355 2.51 -23.63 -14.18
N GLU A 356 3.00 -24.49 -15.07
CA GLU A 356 4.30 -24.38 -15.74
C GLU A 356 4.12 -24.54 -17.25
N TRP A 357 5.09 -24.09 -18.05
CA TRP A 357 4.94 -23.94 -19.51
C TRP A 357 4.53 -25.25 -20.22
N TYR A 358 5.09 -26.38 -19.78
CA TYR A 358 4.95 -27.69 -20.41
C TYR A 358 3.83 -28.56 -19.85
N VAL A 359 2.92 -28.03 -19.02
CA VAL A 359 1.70 -28.73 -18.61
C VAL A 359 1.03 -29.34 -19.85
N PRO A 360 0.69 -30.65 -19.87
CA PRO A 360 0.14 -31.31 -21.05
C PRO A 360 -1.14 -30.63 -21.57
N ALA A 361 -1.26 -30.52 -22.89
CA ALA A 361 -2.48 -30.05 -23.56
C ALA A 361 -3.54 -31.17 -23.65
N ASP A 362 -3.86 -31.77 -22.50
CA ASP A 362 -4.80 -32.89 -22.36
C ASP A 362 -6.15 -32.48 -21.76
N GLN A 363 -6.36 -31.17 -21.55
CA GLN A 363 -7.62 -30.55 -21.14
C GLN A 363 -8.09 -30.95 -19.72
N LYS A 364 -7.18 -31.42 -18.86
CA LYS A 364 -7.46 -31.88 -17.47
C LYS A 364 -6.92 -30.96 -16.36
N HIS A 365 -6.33 -29.82 -16.70
CA HIS A 365 -5.62 -28.97 -15.72
C HIS A 365 -6.55 -28.39 -14.62
N TRP A 366 -7.77 -28.01 -14.99
CA TRP A 366 -8.76 -27.55 -14.00
C TRP A 366 -9.15 -28.64 -13.00
N VAL A 367 -9.34 -29.87 -13.46
CA VAL A 367 -9.62 -31.04 -12.59
C VAL A 367 -8.44 -31.37 -11.68
N ARG A 368 -7.21 -31.26 -12.18
CA ARG A 368 -5.98 -31.43 -11.39
C ARG A 368 -5.86 -30.42 -10.25
N LEU A 369 -6.02 -29.12 -10.56
CA LEU A 369 -5.97 -28.07 -9.55
C LEU A 369 -7.12 -28.24 -8.54
N GLU A 370 -8.33 -28.57 -8.98
CA GLU A 370 -9.50 -28.75 -8.11
C GLU A 370 -9.31 -29.91 -7.11
N LYS A 371 -8.77 -31.04 -7.56
CA LYS A 371 -8.35 -32.18 -6.70
C LYS A 371 -7.30 -31.77 -5.66
N HIS A 372 -6.45 -30.77 -5.95
CA HIS A 372 -5.31 -30.37 -5.10
C HIS A 372 -5.58 -29.14 -4.22
N VAL A 373 -6.58 -28.30 -4.52
CA VAL A 373 -6.97 -27.12 -3.72
C VAL A 373 -7.03 -27.39 -2.20
N PRO A 374 -7.67 -28.47 -1.71
CA PRO A 374 -7.77 -28.70 -0.26
C PRO A 374 -6.42 -28.96 0.41
N GLN A 375 -5.46 -29.61 -0.27
CA GLN A 375 -4.11 -29.79 0.30
C GLN A 375 -3.25 -28.53 0.16
N LEU A 376 -3.39 -27.79 -0.93
CA LEU A 376 -2.75 -26.48 -1.10
C LEU A 376 -3.14 -25.53 0.06
N LYS A 377 -4.43 -25.45 0.42
CA LYS A 377 -4.85 -24.67 1.59
C LYS A 377 -4.31 -25.21 2.91
N ARG A 378 -4.27 -26.54 3.14
CA ARG A 378 -3.69 -27.10 4.39
C ARG A 378 -2.25 -26.61 4.58
N PHE A 379 -1.42 -26.74 3.55
CA PHE A 379 -0.01 -26.34 3.54
C PHE A 379 0.23 -24.82 3.41
N GLY A 380 -0.80 -24.00 3.19
CA GLY A 380 -0.70 -22.53 3.30
C GLY A 380 -0.58 -21.76 2.00
N VAL A 381 -1.06 -22.31 0.89
CA VAL A 381 -1.42 -21.52 -0.29
C VAL A 381 -2.82 -20.96 -0.07
N ASP A 382 -2.96 -19.64 -0.18
CA ASP A 382 -4.21 -18.92 0.09
C ASP A 382 -4.82 -18.32 -1.17
N ASN A 383 -4.01 -18.09 -2.22
CA ASN A 383 -4.49 -17.64 -3.53
C ASN A 383 -3.77 -18.39 -4.66
N ILE A 384 -4.49 -18.72 -5.74
CA ILE A 384 -3.94 -19.37 -6.93
C ILE A 384 -4.12 -18.45 -8.14
N TRP A 385 -3.01 -18.01 -8.71
CA TRP A 385 -2.95 -17.45 -10.06
C TRP A 385 -3.06 -18.60 -11.07
N ILE A 386 -4.20 -18.68 -11.76
CA ILE A 386 -4.45 -19.67 -12.82
C ILE A 386 -3.91 -19.16 -14.17
N PRO A 387 -3.50 -20.03 -15.11
CA PRO A 387 -3.11 -19.59 -16.45
C PRO A 387 -4.26 -18.94 -17.24
N PRO A 388 -3.98 -18.24 -18.35
CA PRO A 388 -5.01 -17.61 -19.17
C PRO A 388 -6.06 -18.63 -19.63
N ALA A 389 -7.27 -18.50 -19.11
CA ALA A 389 -8.35 -19.47 -19.24
C ALA A 389 -9.29 -19.21 -20.43
N CYS A 390 -9.06 -18.12 -21.17
CA CYS A 390 -9.75 -17.76 -22.40
C CYS A 390 -9.23 -18.58 -23.61
N LYS A 391 -9.96 -18.55 -24.74
CA LYS A 391 -9.61 -19.31 -25.95
C LYS A 391 -8.44 -18.66 -26.68
N GLY A 392 -7.29 -19.33 -26.69
CA GLY A 392 -6.13 -19.01 -27.53
C GLY A 392 -6.30 -19.42 -29.01
N SER A 393 -5.24 -19.24 -29.79
CA SER A 393 -5.13 -19.49 -31.22
C SER A 393 -5.33 -20.97 -31.60
N SER A 394 -5.12 -21.87 -30.63
CA SER A 394 -5.24 -23.31 -30.80
C SER A 394 -5.60 -24.00 -29.47
N LYS A 395 -6.12 -25.22 -29.56
CA LYS A 395 -6.38 -26.09 -28.38
C LYS A 395 -5.12 -26.50 -27.59
N THR A 396 -3.93 -26.13 -28.04
CA THR A 396 -2.63 -26.45 -27.44
C THR A 396 -1.86 -25.22 -26.95
N GLY A 397 -2.35 -24.01 -27.24
CA GLY A 397 -1.72 -22.75 -26.82
C GLY A 397 -1.80 -22.54 -25.31
N ASN A 398 -0.82 -21.82 -24.75
CA ASN A 398 -0.80 -21.50 -23.31
C ASN A 398 -1.82 -20.41 -22.95
N GLY A 399 -2.38 -19.70 -23.93
CA GLY A 399 -3.44 -18.71 -23.75
C GLY A 399 -2.98 -17.26 -23.95
N TYR A 400 -1.67 -17.00 -23.87
CA TYR A 400 -1.04 -15.75 -24.35
C TYR A 400 -1.24 -15.52 -25.85
N ASP A 401 -1.39 -16.61 -26.61
CA ASP A 401 -1.86 -16.61 -27.98
C ASP A 401 -3.36 -16.27 -28.09
N ILE A 402 -3.84 -15.26 -27.35
CA ILE A 402 -5.25 -15.00 -27.07
C ILE A 402 -6.07 -14.67 -28.33
N TYR A 403 -7.16 -15.43 -28.56
CA TYR A 403 -8.10 -15.18 -29.65
C TYR A 403 -9.39 -14.52 -29.13
N ASP A 404 -10.11 -15.14 -28.19
CA ASP A 404 -11.44 -14.70 -27.74
C ASP A 404 -11.54 -14.65 -26.22
N LEU A 405 -11.58 -13.43 -25.67
CA LEU A 405 -11.65 -13.15 -24.23
C LEU A 405 -12.96 -13.66 -23.58
N TYR A 406 -14.03 -13.80 -24.36
CA TYR A 406 -15.34 -14.25 -23.86
C TYR A 406 -15.59 -15.76 -24.03
N ASP A 407 -14.59 -16.54 -24.47
CA ASP A 407 -14.67 -17.99 -24.64
C ASP A 407 -13.77 -18.71 -23.63
N LEU A 408 -14.30 -18.99 -22.43
CA LEU A 408 -13.57 -19.64 -21.33
C LEU A 408 -13.43 -21.16 -21.52
N GLY A 409 -13.37 -21.62 -22.77
CA GLY A 409 -13.54 -23.03 -23.11
C GLY A 409 -15.01 -23.46 -23.16
N GLU A 410 -15.89 -22.61 -23.74
CA GLU A 410 -17.34 -22.85 -23.86
C GLU A 410 -17.77 -23.09 -25.32
N PHE A 411 -17.08 -22.51 -26.31
CA PHE A 411 -17.50 -22.53 -27.71
C PHE A 411 -16.53 -23.32 -28.59
N ASP A 412 -17.05 -24.03 -29.60
CA ASP A 412 -16.21 -24.70 -30.62
C ASP A 412 -15.55 -23.64 -31.52
N GLN A 413 -14.32 -23.27 -31.16
CA GLN A 413 -13.50 -22.24 -31.80
C GLN A 413 -12.05 -22.70 -31.80
N LYS A 414 -11.33 -22.43 -32.89
CA LYS A 414 -9.92 -22.83 -33.08
C LYS A 414 -9.63 -24.34 -32.87
N GLY A 415 -10.63 -25.17 -33.15
CA GLY A 415 -10.50 -26.64 -33.19
C GLY A 415 -10.70 -27.36 -31.85
N SER A 416 -11.27 -26.70 -30.84
CA SER A 416 -11.84 -27.36 -29.66
C SER A 416 -12.86 -26.47 -28.95
N VAL A 417 -13.74 -27.10 -28.16
CA VAL A 417 -14.61 -26.42 -27.20
C VAL A 417 -13.78 -25.92 -26.02
N ALA A 418 -13.09 -26.84 -25.34
CA ALA A 418 -12.17 -26.54 -24.24
C ALA A 418 -10.90 -25.79 -24.70
N THR A 419 -10.24 -25.11 -23.76
CA THR A 419 -8.88 -24.56 -23.95
C THR A 419 -7.82 -25.68 -23.82
N LYS A 420 -6.53 -25.33 -23.74
CA LYS A 420 -5.47 -26.27 -23.32
C LYS A 420 -5.77 -26.88 -21.94
N TRP A 421 -6.38 -26.09 -21.06
CA TRP A 421 -6.50 -26.34 -19.63
C TRP A 421 -7.76 -27.13 -19.25
N GLY A 422 -8.87 -26.92 -19.96
CA GLY A 422 -10.16 -27.61 -19.73
C GLY A 422 -11.35 -26.81 -20.28
N THR A 423 -12.56 -27.22 -19.91
CA THR A 423 -13.82 -26.51 -20.23
C THR A 423 -14.14 -25.41 -19.22
N LYS A 424 -15.09 -24.53 -19.58
CA LYS A 424 -15.66 -23.54 -18.65
C LYS A 424 -16.32 -24.18 -17.42
N GLU A 425 -16.96 -25.35 -17.57
CA GLU A 425 -17.61 -26.05 -16.46
C GLU A 425 -16.59 -26.51 -15.41
N GLU A 426 -15.46 -27.07 -15.85
CA GLU A 426 -14.37 -27.49 -14.97
C GLU A 426 -13.64 -26.31 -14.32
N LEU A 427 -13.48 -25.19 -15.05
CA LEU A 427 -12.95 -23.93 -14.52
C LEU A 427 -13.82 -23.36 -13.40
N LEU A 428 -15.14 -23.31 -13.59
CA LEU A 428 -16.07 -22.83 -12.57
C LEU A 428 -16.10 -23.79 -11.37
N LYS A 429 -16.03 -25.11 -11.59
CA LYS A 429 -15.89 -26.10 -10.51
C LYS A 429 -14.62 -25.87 -9.69
N LEU A 430 -13.48 -25.62 -10.33
CA LEU A 430 -12.23 -25.24 -9.67
C LEU A 430 -12.41 -23.97 -8.83
N ALA A 431 -12.97 -22.90 -9.41
CA ALA A 431 -13.13 -21.61 -8.73
C ALA A 431 -14.10 -21.68 -7.53
N HIS A 432 -15.18 -22.44 -7.64
CA HIS A 432 -16.06 -22.73 -6.49
C HIS A 432 -15.36 -23.57 -5.42
N THR A 433 -14.63 -24.63 -5.81
CA THR A 433 -13.90 -25.47 -4.84
C THR A 433 -12.81 -24.69 -4.12
N ALA A 434 -12.12 -23.78 -4.82
CA ALA A 434 -11.18 -22.84 -4.22
C ALA A 434 -11.87 -21.95 -3.18
N LYS A 435 -12.94 -21.24 -3.56
CA LYS A 435 -13.72 -20.38 -2.65
C LYS A 435 -14.24 -21.13 -1.43
N ASP A 436 -14.78 -22.33 -1.60
CA ASP A 436 -15.34 -23.15 -0.51
C ASP A 436 -14.25 -23.67 0.45
N ASN A 437 -12.99 -23.73 0.02
CA ASN A 437 -11.82 -24.02 0.86
C ASN A 437 -11.14 -22.76 1.41
N GLY A 438 -11.64 -21.55 1.12
CA GLY A 438 -10.99 -20.30 1.49
C GLY A 438 -9.68 -20.04 0.73
N VAL A 439 -9.63 -20.43 -0.55
CA VAL A 439 -8.57 -20.11 -1.51
C VAL A 439 -9.12 -19.17 -2.57
N GLY A 440 -8.48 -18.02 -2.79
CA GLY A 440 -8.85 -17.12 -3.88
C GLY A 440 -8.32 -17.59 -5.24
N ILE A 441 -9.02 -17.23 -6.31
CA ILE A 441 -8.52 -17.35 -7.68
C ILE A 441 -8.13 -15.96 -8.17
N TYR A 442 -6.90 -15.84 -8.66
CA TYR A 442 -6.45 -14.68 -9.42
C TYR A 442 -6.44 -15.04 -10.91
N TRP A 443 -7.12 -14.22 -11.71
CA TRP A 443 -7.21 -14.42 -13.16
C TRP A 443 -5.95 -13.97 -13.89
N ASP A 444 -5.69 -14.50 -15.08
CA ASP A 444 -4.61 -14.03 -15.95
C ASP A 444 -5.17 -13.25 -17.15
N ALA A 445 -4.90 -11.94 -17.18
CA ALA A 445 -5.46 -11.00 -18.12
C ALA A 445 -4.43 -10.64 -19.22
N VAL A 446 -4.53 -11.36 -20.34
CA VAL A 446 -3.77 -11.10 -21.57
C VAL A 446 -4.48 -10.04 -22.40
N LEU A 447 -4.07 -8.78 -22.25
CA LEU A 447 -4.77 -7.60 -22.78
C LEU A 447 -4.02 -6.82 -23.87
N ASN A 448 -2.74 -7.12 -24.12
CA ASN A 448 -1.92 -6.41 -25.10
C ASN A 448 -2.39 -6.60 -26.55
N HIS A 449 -2.68 -7.84 -26.95
CA HIS A 449 -2.76 -8.21 -28.36
C HIS A 449 -3.79 -9.31 -28.62
N LYS A 450 -3.98 -9.68 -29.89
CA LYS A 450 -4.84 -10.78 -30.33
C LYS A 450 -4.14 -11.63 -31.39
N PHE A 451 -4.44 -12.93 -31.39
CA PHE A 451 -3.87 -13.92 -32.30
C PHE A 451 -4.93 -14.71 -33.08
N ALA A 452 -4.53 -15.18 -34.26
CA ALA A 452 -5.33 -16.01 -35.17
C ALA A 452 -6.71 -15.39 -35.51
N ALA A 453 -6.71 -14.19 -36.10
CA ALA A 453 -7.88 -13.61 -36.75
C ALA A 453 -8.58 -14.60 -37.72
N ASP A 454 -9.89 -14.45 -37.88
CA ASP A 454 -10.71 -15.33 -38.73
C ASP A 454 -10.58 -14.99 -40.22
N ARG A 455 -10.23 -13.73 -40.55
CA ARG A 455 -9.95 -13.26 -41.91
C ARG A 455 -8.79 -12.27 -41.96
N LYS A 456 -8.22 -12.11 -43.15
CA LYS A 456 -7.38 -10.95 -43.49
C LYS A 456 -8.25 -9.74 -43.79
N GLU A 457 -7.76 -8.55 -43.46
CA GLU A 457 -8.29 -7.27 -43.97
C GLU A 457 -7.17 -6.48 -44.64
N LYS A 458 -7.56 -5.47 -45.43
CA LYS A 458 -6.65 -4.53 -46.07
C LYS A 458 -6.58 -3.26 -45.25
N CYS A 459 -5.37 -2.87 -44.85
CA CYS A 459 -5.11 -1.60 -44.20
C CYS A 459 -3.91 -0.90 -44.84
N LEU A 460 -3.87 0.42 -44.71
CA LEU A 460 -2.67 1.20 -44.98
C LEU A 460 -1.75 1.06 -43.76
N ALA A 461 -0.46 0.86 -43.98
CA ALA A 461 0.53 0.71 -42.93
C ALA A 461 1.89 1.24 -43.38
N ALA A 462 2.82 1.39 -42.45
CA ALA A 462 4.23 1.63 -42.75
C ALA A 462 5.11 0.79 -41.82
N GLU A 463 6.29 0.41 -42.30
CA GLU A 463 7.27 -0.31 -41.49
C GLU A 463 7.97 0.67 -40.54
N VAL A 464 8.18 0.27 -39.28
CA VAL A 464 8.99 1.01 -38.30
C VAL A 464 10.27 0.26 -37.95
N ASP A 465 11.26 0.98 -37.42
CA ASP A 465 12.53 0.41 -36.98
C ASP A 465 12.32 -0.52 -35.76
N SER A 466 13.00 -1.68 -35.76
CA SER A 466 12.91 -2.64 -34.67
C SER A 466 13.54 -2.17 -33.36
N ASP A 467 14.50 -1.24 -33.46
CA ASP A 467 15.21 -0.63 -32.32
C ASP A 467 14.72 0.78 -31.96
N ASP A 468 13.90 1.42 -32.81
CA ASP A 468 13.17 2.66 -32.47
C ASP A 468 11.81 2.75 -33.21
N ARG A 469 10.72 2.40 -32.53
CA ARG A 469 9.40 2.25 -33.16
C ARG A 469 8.76 3.60 -33.51
N THR A 470 9.35 4.72 -33.09
CA THR A 470 8.97 6.07 -33.52
C THR A 470 9.45 6.40 -34.94
N LYS A 471 10.42 5.63 -35.47
CA LYS A 471 11.04 5.86 -36.78
C LYS A 471 10.42 4.97 -37.86
N PHE A 472 9.74 5.58 -38.84
CA PHE A 472 9.35 4.89 -40.07
C PHE A 472 10.57 4.56 -40.94
N VAL A 473 10.64 3.32 -41.43
CA VAL A 473 11.69 2.81 -42.35
C VAL A 473 11.17 2.50 -43.76
N SER A 474 9.88 2.70 -44.01
CA SER A 474 9.27 2.68 -45.36
C SER A 474 8.32 3.86 -45.59
N ASP A 475 8.02 4.14 -46.86
CA ASP A 475 6.80 4.85 -47.24
C ASP A 475 5.56 4.07 -46.75
N LYS A 476 4.39 4.73 -46.68
CA LYS A 476 3.12 4.05 -46.35
C LYS A 476 2.49 3.32 -47.53
N TYR A 477 2.12 2.06 -47.34
CA TYR A 477 1.57 1.17 -48.38
C TYR A 477 0.50 0.21 -47.85
N GLU A 478 -0.30 -0.36 -48.76
CA GLU A 478 -1.40 -1.27 -48.43
C GLU A 478 -0.89 -2.69 -48.13
N ILE A 479 -1.18 -3.20 -46.94
CA ILE A 479 -0.86 -4.57 -46.50
C ILE A 479 -2.12 -5.43 -46.41
N ASP A 480 -1.96 -6.76 -46.48
CA ASP A 480 -3.06 -7.70 -46.16
C ASP A 480 -2.76 -8.31 -44.76
N ALA A 481 -3.40 -7.78 -43.71
CA ALA A 481 -3.12 -8.10 -42.31
C ALA A 481 -4.15 -9.06 -41.69
N TRP A 482 -3.75 -9.90 -40.74
CA TRP A 482 -4.64 -10.82 -40.02
C TRP A 482 -5.34 -10.14 -38.83
N VAL A 483 -6.35 -9.31 -39.12
CA VAL A 483 -6.97 -8.40 -38.13
C VAL A 483 -8.52 -8.45 -38.09
N GLY A 484 -9.17 -9.31 -38.87
CA GLY A 484 -10.62 -9.48 -38.80
C GLY A 484 -11.03 -10.62 -37.86
N TYR A 485 -11.63 -10.31 -36.71
CA TYR A 485 -12.07 -11.28 -35.72
C TYR A 485 -13.61 -11.29 -35.62
N ASP A 486 -14.22 -12.45 -35.90
CA ASP A 486 -15.68 -12.62 -35.98
C ASP A 486 -16.28 -13.35 -34.77
N PHE A 487 -15.52 -14.24 -34.13
CA PHE A 487 -15.97 -15.14 -33.07
C PHE A 487 -17.17 -16.03 -33.51
N PRO A 488 -17.03 -16.79 -34.63
CA PRO A 488 -18.14 -17.46 -35.30
C PRO A 488 -18.70 -18.67 -34.55
N GLY A 489 -17.98 -19.19 -33.55
CA GLY A 489 -18.51 -20.22 -32.63
C GLY A 489 -19.38 -19.60 -31.53
N ARG A 490 -18.91 -18.48 -30.94
CA ARG A 490 -19.59 -17.72 -29.88
C ARG A 490 -20.80 -16.92 -30.37
N LYS A 491 -20.82 -16.50 -31.64
CA LYS A 491 -21.99 -15.89 -32.32
C LYS A 491 -22.61 -14.69 -31.61
N GLY A 492 -21.76 -13.85 -31.00
CA GLY A 492 -22.18 -12.65 -30.27
C GLY A 492 -22.68 -12.88 -28.85
N LYS A 493 -22.67 -14.12 -28.33
CA LYS A 493 -22.96 -14.37 -26.90
C LYS A 493 -21.92 -13.63 -26.03
N TYR A 494 -22.39 -13.04 -24.92
CA TYR A 494 -21.67 -12.15 -23.99
C TYR A 494 -21.28 -10.78 -24.57
N SER A 495 -20.66 -10.72 -25.76
CA SER A 495 -20.40 -9.45 -26.48
C SER A 495 -20.57 -9.61 -28.00
N GLU A 496 -21.24 -8.65 -28.63
CA GLU A 496 -21.41 -8.62 -30.08
C GLU A 496 -20.16 -8.13 -30.84
N GLN A 497 -19.17 -7.55 -30.14
CA GLN A 497 -18.01 -6.87 -30.74
C GLN A 497 -17.29 -7.70 -31.82
N LYS A 498 -16.83 -7.02 -32.87
CA LYS A 498 -16.02 -7.56 -33.96
C LYS A 498 -14.75 -6.72 -34.05
N TYR A 499 -13.60 -7.37 -34.19
CA TYR A 499 -12.34 -6.65 -34.37
C TYR A 499 -11.99 -6.57 -35.86
N HIS A 500 -11.35 -5.46 -36.21
CA HIS A 500 -11.08 -4.98 -37.56
C HIS A 500 -9.75 -4.25 -37.54
N TRP A 501 -9.17 -3.97 -38.70
CA TRP A 501 -7.86 -3.30 -38.79
C TRP A 501 -7.74 -1.99 -38.00
N TYR A 502 -8.82 -1.21 -37.84
CA TYR A 502 -8.84 0.06 -37.09
C TYR A 502 -8.99 -0.10 -35.56
N HIS A 503 -9.01 -1.34 -35.06
CA HIS A 503 -8.96 -1.68 -33.64
C HIS A 503 -7.54 -2.06 -33.16
N PHE A 504 -6.52 -1.85 -34.00
CA PHE A 504 -5.15 -2.27 -33.75
C PHE A 504 -4.13 -1.18 -34.13
N SER A 505 -3.12 -1.01 -33.29
CA SER A 505 -1.98 -0.10 -33.48
C SER A 505 -1.00 -0.63 -34.55
N GLY A 506 -0.81 -1.96 -34.61
CA GLY A 506 0.16 -2.61 -35.48
C GLY A 506 0.02 -4.12 -35.64
N VAL A 507 0.80 -4.68 -36.56
CA VAL A 507 0.99 -6.13 -36.79
C VAL A 507 2.44 -6.48 -37.15
N ASP A 508 2.84 -7.73 -36.95
CA ASP A 508 4.18 -8.24 -37.28
C ASP A 508 4.31 -8.85 -38.70
N TYR A 509 3.20 -9.07 -39.42
CA TYR A 509 3.19 -9.86 -40.66
C TYR A 509 2.27 -9.33 -41.75
N ASN A 510 2.84 -9.06 -42.93
CA ASN A 510 2.12 -8.72 -44.15
C ASN A 510 1.89 -9.97 -45.01
N ALA A 511 0.66 -10.49 -44.99
CA ALA A 511 0.30 -11.72 -45.67
C ALA A 511 -0.02 -11.53 -47.17
N ARG A 512 0.41 -10.40 -47.78
CA ARG A 512 0.36 -10.08 -49.22
C ARG A 512 1.69 -10.36 -49.94
N ASN A 513 2.80 -10.16 -49.23
CA ASN A 513 4.18 -10.34 -49.72
C ASN A 513 4.98 -11.32 -48.84
N GLU A 514 4.32 -11.95 -47.86
CA GLU A 514 4.87 -12.93 -46.92
C GLU A 514 6.02 -12.39 -46.04
N LYS A 515 6.08 -11.06 -45.84
CA LYS A 515 7.14 -10.39 -45.08
C LYS A 515 6.73 -10.18 -43.62
N THR A 516 7.63 -10.60 -42.71
CA THR A 516 7.65 -10.17 -41.30
C THR A 516 8.41 -8.85 -41.15
N ALA A 517 7.80 -7.89 -40.48
CA ALA A 517 8.37 -6.61 -40.03
C ALA A 517 7.37 -5.95 -39.06
N ILE A 518 7.79 -4.99 -38.23
CA ILE A 518 6.84 -4.24 -37.41
C ILE A 518 6.10 -3.25 -38.33
N TYR A 519 4.82 -3.52 -38.59
CA TYR A 519 3.94 -2.66 -39.37
C TYR A 519 3.06 -1.82 -38.45
N LYS A 520 3.28 -0.51 -38.41
CA LYS A 520 2.32 0.42 -37.82
C LYS A 520 1.12 0.56 -38.75
N ILE A 521 -0.08 0.35 -38.23
CA ILE A 521 -1.33 0.55 -38.97
C ILE A 521 -1.65 2.06 -39.01
N LEU A 522 -2.09 2.55 -40.17
CA LEU A 522 -2.35 3.96 -40.44
C LEU A 522 -3.77 4.11 -41.00
N GLY A 523 -4.66 4.74 -40.23
CA GLY A 523 -6.10 4.81 -40.54
C GLY A 523 -6.63 6.22 -40.81
N ASP A 524 -7.95 6.37 -40.64
CA ASP A 524 -8.61 7.69 -40.59
C ASP A 524 -8.10 8.54 -39.41
N LYS A 525 -7.50 7.88 -38.40
CA LYS A 525 -6.67 8.45 -37.33
C LYS A 525 -5.43 9.22 -37.83
N GLY A 526 -5.00 9.01 -39.07
CA GLY A 526 -3.84 9.68 -39.68
C GLY A 526 -2.50 9.14 -39.20
N ASP A 527 -1.48 10.01 -39.13
CA ASP A 527 -0.13 9.67 -38.68
C ASP A 527 -0.03 9.71 -37.12
N GLN A 528 -1.06 9.22 -36.41
CA GLN A 528 -1.10 9.19 -34.93
C GLN A 528 -0.01 8.29 -34.34
N GLN A 529 0.37 8.57 -33.09
CA GLN A 529 1.48 7.90 -32.41
C GLN A 529 1.12 6.46 -31.99
N TRP A 530 2.06 5.76 -31.36
CA TRP A 530 1.74 4.58 -30.55
C TRP A 530 1.13 5.04 -29.22
N ALA A 531 0.61 4.15 -28.37
CA ALA A 531 0.10 4.56 -27.07
C ALA A 531 1.19 5.33 -26.30
N GLU A 532 0.85 6.52 -25.77
CA GLU A 532 1.85 7.42 -25.16
C GLU A 532 2.24 6.98 -23.73
N SER A 533 1.36 6.26 -23.03
CA SER A 533 1.55 5.77 -21.66
C SER A 533 2.07 4.31 -21.62
N VAL A 534 3.24 4.07 -22.21
CA VAL A 534 3.93 2.74 -22.26
C VAL A 534 5.43 2.89 -21.97
N ASP A 535 6.18 1.80 -21.94
CA ASP A 535 7.64 1.84 -21.72
C ASP A 535 8.41 2.46 -22.92
N ASP A 536 9.50 3.17 -22.62
CA ASP A 536 10.32 3.89 -23.59
C ASP A 536 11.47 3.04 -24.19
N GLU A 537 11.64 1.80 -23.72
CA GLU A 537 12.42 0.77 -24.41
C GLU A 537 12.08 0.77 -25.91
N LYS A 538 13.11 0.81 -26.77
CA LYS A 538 12.95 0.85 -28.23
C LYS A 538 12.19 2.10 -28.71
N GLY A 539 12.29 3.22 -27.98
CA GLY A 539 11.67 4.53 -28.29
C GLY A 539 10.18 4.59 -27.96
N ASN A 540 9.48 3.46 -28.09
CA ASN A 540 8.15 3.18 -27.60
C ASN A 540 7.94 1.65 -27.70
N TYR A 541 7.41 1.02 -26.64
CA TYR A 541 7.20 -0.44 -26.60
C TYR A 541 5.72 -0.88 -26.56
N ASP A 542 4.79 -0.09 -27.10
CA ASP A 542 3.41 -0.50 -27.38
C ASP A 542 3.40 -1.81 -28.19
N PHE A 543 3.97 -1.79 -29.40
CA PHE A 543 4.02 -3.00 -30.22
C PHE A 543 4.93 -4.10 -29.63
N LEU A 544 4.29 -5.19 -29.20
CA LEU A 544 4.97 -6.43 -28.78
C LEU A 544 4.89 -7.54 -29.85
N MET A 545 3.69 -8.02 -30.18
CA MET A 545 3.47 -9.14 -31.12
C MET A 545 2.01 -9.27 -31.58
N GLY A 546 1.78 -9.98 -32.70
CA GLY A 546 0.44 -10.38 -33.13
C GLY A 546 -0.39 -9.23 -33.73
N SER A 547 -1.66 -9.11 -33.31
CA SER A 547 -2.52 -7.94 -33.57
C SER A 547 -2.60 -7.07 -32.32
N ASP A 548 -1.87 -5.97 -32.31
CA ASP A 548 -1.57 -5.16 -31.13
C ASP A 548 -2.69 -4.13 -30.87
N LEU A 549 -3.29 -4.09 -29.67
CA LEU A 549 -4.60 -3.46 -29.45
C LEU A 549 -4.56 -1.94 -29.29
N ASP A 550 -5.39 -1.24 -30.07
CA ASP A 550 -5.52 0.22 -30.02
C ASP A 550 -6.39 0.66 -28.83
N TYR A 551 -5.76 0.95 -27.69
CA TYR A 551 -6.43 1.48 -26.50
C TYR A 551 -6.81 2.97 -26.58
N ASP A 552 -6.42 3.68 -27.64
CA ASP A 552 -7.03 4.97 -28.02
C ASP A 552 -8.35 4.76 -28.81
N HIS A 553 -8.77 3.51 -29.08
CA HIS A 553 -10.04 3.24 -29.77
C HIS A 553 -11.18 3.00 -28.77
N PRO A 554 -12.24 3.83 -28.77
CA PRO A 554 -13.29 3.78 -27.74
C PRO A 554 -14.10 2.48 -27.73
N GLU A 555 -14.17 1.74 -28.85
CA GLU A 555 -14.79 0.41 -28.87
C GLU A 555 -13.92 -0.67 -28.20
N VAL A 556 -12.58 -0.56 -28.28
CA VAL A 556 -11.65 -1.51 -27.63
C VAL A 556 -11.70 -1.32 -26.12
N VAL A 557 -11.49 -0.08 -25.65
CA VAL A 557 -11.62 0.29 -24.23
C VAL A 557 -12.95 -0.20 -23.65
N LYS A 558 -14.05 0.04 -24.37
CA LYS A 558 -15.39 -0.37 -23.94
C LYS A 558 -15.58 -1.90 -23.91
N ASP A 559 -15.16 -2.65 -24.93
CA ASP A 559 -15.34 -4.11 -24.95
C ASP A 559 -14.46 -4.81 -23.91
N VAL A 560 -13.25 -4.30 -23.64
CA VAL A 560 -12.37 -4.86 -22.60
C VAL A 560 -12.86 -4.51 -21.19
N LEU A 561 -13.35 -3.28 -20.94
CA LEU A 561 -14.01 -2.93 -19.67
C LEU A 561 -15.27 -3.77 -19.41
N ASN A 562 -16.10 -3.99 -20.45
CA ASN A 562 -17.25 -4.88 -20.36
C ASN A 562 -16.83 -6.33 -20.08
N TRP A 563 -15.74 -6.80 -20.69
CA TRP A 563 -15.20 -8.14 -20.43
C TRP A 563 -14.76 -8.30 -18.98
N GLY A 564 -14.07 -7.31 -18.39
CA GLY A 564 -13.67 -7.35 -16.98
C GLY A 564 -14.86 -7.46 -16.03
N LYS A 565 -15.89 -6.64 -16.25
CA LYS A 565 -17.13 -6.65 -15.45
C LYS A 565 -17.92 -7.96 -15.64
N TRP A 566 -17.99 -8.48 -16.86
CA TRP A 566 -18.60 -9.80 -17.15
C TRP A 566 -17.83 -10.95 -16.47
N LEU A 567 -16.50 -10.94 -16.55
CA LEU A 567 -15.64 -11.95 -15.93
C LEU A 567 -15.83 -12.00 -14.40
N ALA A 568 -15.92 -10.84 -13.76
CA ALA A 568 -16.18 -10.70 -12.32
C ALA A 568 -17.55 -11.27 -11.87
N GLN A 569 -18.52 -11.34 -12.79
CA GLN A 569 -19.85 -11.92 -12.54
C GLN A 569 -19.90 -13.43 -12.82
N GLU A 570 -19.12 -13.92 -13.79
CA GLU A 570 -19.07 -15.34 -14.16
C GLU A 570 -18.18 -16.18 -13.23
N VAL A 571 -17.05 -15.62 -12.77
CA VAL A 571 -16.02 -16.34 -12.02
C VAL A 571 -15.82 -15.69 -10.63
N PRO A 572 -15.85 -16.46 -9.52
CA PRO A 572 -15.67 -15.90 -8.18
C PRO A 572 -14.20 -15.58 -7.88
N LEU A 573 -13.69 -14.51 -8.50
CA LEU A 573 -12.30 -14.04 -8.37
C LEU A 573 -12.03 -13.32 -7.04
N GLN A 574 -10.75 -13.26 -6.68
CA GLN A 574 -10.21 -12.37 -5.64
C GLN A 574 -9.04 -11.52 -6.16
N GLY A 575 -8.83 -11.45 -7.47
CA GLY A 575 -7.74 -10.67 -8.06
C GLY A 575 -7.44 -10.96 -9.52
N ILE A 576 -6.49 -10.22 -10.08
CA ILE A 576 -6.00 -10.36 -11.46
C ILE A 576 -4.47 -10.18 -11.50
N ARG A 577 -3.78 -11.12 -12.15
CA ARG A 577 -2.46 -10.94 -12.75
C ARG A 577 -2.64 -10.38 -14.15
N PHE A 578 -2.01 -9.26 -14.44
CA PHE A 578 -1.98 -8.67 -15.78
C PHE A 578 -0.68 -9.03 -16.49
N ASP A 579 -0.84 -9.56 -17.70
CA ASP A 579 0.24 -9.89 -18.63
C ASP A 579 0.83 -8.63 -19.26
N ALA A 580 2.13 -8.64 -19.57
CA ALA A 580 2.77 -7.71 -20.51
C ALA A 580 2.52 -6.19 -20.27
N ILE A 581 2.30 -5.75 -19.03
CA ILE A 581 1.76 -4.40 -18.71
C ILE A 581 2.64 -3.20 -19.07
N LYS A 582 3.85 -3.43 -19.58
CA LYS A 582 4.73 -2.38 -20.09
C LYS A 582 4.50 -2.05 -21.57
N HIS A 583 3.61 -2.80 -22.22
CA HIS A 583 3.36 -2.84 -23.67
C HIS A 583 1.95 -2.41 -24.10
N TYR A 584 1.13 -1.86 -23.20
CA TYR A 584 -0.13 -1.21 -23.54
C TYR A 584 -0.45 -0.14 -22.50
N SER A 585 -1.42 0.73 -22.83
CA SER A 585 -1.67 1.96 -22.06
C SER A 585 -1.85 1.71 -20.55
N GLU A 586 -0.90 2.22 -19.76
CA GLU A 586 -0.96 2.35 -18.30
C GLU A 586 -2.22 3.12 -17.85
N ASP A 587 -2.60 4.18 -18.57
CA ASP A 587 -3.81 4.95 -18.29
C ASP A 587 -5.09 4.11 -18.46
N PHE A 588 -5.16 3.27 -19.50
CA PHE A 588 -6.24 2.29 -19.65
C PHE A 588 -6.23 1.25 -18.52
N LEU A 589 -5.06 0.70 -18.16
CA LEU A 589 -4.97 -0.30 -17.09
C LEU A 589 -5.42 0.29 -15.75
N ARG A 590 -5.02 1.53 -15.44
CA ARG A 590 -5.47 2.28 -14.26
C ARG A 590 -6.99 2.49 -14.28
N GLN A 591 -7.57 2.83 -15.43
CA GLN A 591 -9.03 2.91 -15.60
C GLN A 591 -9.71 1.55 -15.35
N PHE A 592 -9.19 0.46 -15.93
CA PHE A 592 -9.74 -0.89 -15.81
C PHE A 592 -9.78 -1.37 -14.35
N ILE A 593 -8.68 -1.16 -13.60
CA ILE A 593 -8.60 -1.48 -12.17
C ILE A 593 -9.57 -0.62 -11.36
N THR A 594 -9.60 0.69 -11.61
CA THR A 594 -10.50 1.63 -10.92
C THR A 594 -11.98 1.26 -11.13
N GLU A 595 -12.37 0.89 -12.35
CA GLU A 595 -13.72 0.47 -12.72
C GLU A 595 -14.14 -0.87 -12.10
N LEU A 596 -13.19 -1.75 -11.79
CA LEU A 596 -13.46 -3.02 -11.11
C LEU A 596 -13.53 -2.86 -9.59
N ASP A 597 -12.59 -2.13 -8.96
CA ASP A 597 -12.63 -1.89 -7.52
C ASP A 597 -13.90 -1.10 -7.11
N LYS A 598 -14.32 -0.13 -7.93
CA LYS A 598 -15.59 0.62 -7.70
C LYS A 598 -16.86 -0.22 -7.84
N GLU A 599 -16.85 -1.27 -8.67
CA GLU A 599 -18.05 -2.09 -8.94
C GLU A 599 -18.13 -3.37 -8.08
N TYR A 600 -16.98 -3.96 -7.73
CA TYR A 600 -16.89 -5.23 -6.99
C TYR A 600 -16.33 -5.09 -5.57
N GLY A 601 -15.69 -3.97 -5.25
CA GLY A 601 -15.35 -3.55 -3.89
C GLY A 601 -14.02 -4.06 -3.33
N LYS A 602 -13.62 -3.42 -2.22
CA LYS A 602 -12.36 -3.68 -1.49
C LYS A 602 -12.14 -5.16 -1.22
N GLY A 603 -11.00 -5.67 -1.68
CA GLY A 603 -10.55 -7.05 -1.41
C GLY A 603 -10.00 -7.78 -2.64
N TRP A 604 -10.09 -7.18 -3.84
CA TRP A 604 -9.40 -7.70 -5.02
C TRP A 604 -7.91 -7.33 -5.00
N PHE A 605 -7.06 -8.30 -5.33
CA PHE A 605 -5.62 -8.13 -5.44
C PHE A 605 -5.18 -7.97 -6.90
N PHE A 606 -4.37 -6.97 -7.19
CA PHE A 606 -3.89 -6.69 -8.55
C PHE A 606 -2.37 -6.73 -8.62
N VAL A 607 -1.84 -7.55 -9.54
CA VAL A 607 -0.39 -7.63 -9.84
C VAL A 607 -0.14 -7.51 -11.33
N GLY A 608 0.88 -6.73 -11.70
CA GLY A 608 1.33 -6.58 -13.08
C GLY A 608 2.68 -7.21 -13.33
N GLU A 609 2.84 -7.83 -14.51
CA GLU A 609 4.12 -8.27 -15.04
C GLU A 609 4.86 -7.12 -15.75
N PHE A 610 5.40 -6.18 -14.96
CA PHE A 610 6.33 -5.17 -15.48
C PHE A 610 7.75 -5.77 -15.51
N TRP A 611 8.04 -6.62 -16.51
CA TRP A 611 9.31 -7.33 -16.55
C TRP A 611 10.45 -6.42 -17.06
N LYS A 612 11.14 -5.78 -16.10
CA LYS A 612 12.29 -4.89 -16.28
C LYS A 612 13.24 -5.04 -15.08
N ASP A 613 14.52 -4.73 -15.27
CA ASP A 613 15.55 -4.72 -14.22
C ASP A 613 15.76 -3.33 -13.56
N SER A 614 15.00 -2.33 -14.02
CA SER A 614 15.06 -0.93 -13.54
C SER A 614 14.09 -0.68 -12.38
N LEU A 615 14.61 -0.59 -11.15
CA LEU A 615 13.81 -0.26 -9.97
C LEU A 615 13.15 1.11 -10.01
N ASP A 616 13.74 2.09 -10.70
CA ASP A 616 13.19 3.44 -10.73
C ASP A 616 11.93 3.46 -11.60
N ASP A 617 11.98 2.87 -12.81
CA ASP A 617 10.81 2.72 -13.69
C ASP A 617 9.67 1.94 -13.01
N MET A 618 9.98 0.83 -12.32
CA MET A 618 9.00 0.06 -11.55
C MET A 618 8.34 0.89 -10.43
N SER A 619 9.11 1.78 -9.78
CA SER A 619 8.61 2.61 -8.68
C SER A 619 7.80 3.80 -9.18
N GLU A 620 8.17 4.38 -10.32
CA GLU A 620 7.38 5.41 -10.98
C GLU A 620 6.07 4.83 -11.52
N TYR A 621 6.09 3.64 -12.10
CA TYR A 621 4.88 2.91 -12.50
C TYR A 621 3.94 2.70 -11.30
N LEU A 622 4.45 2.16 -10.19
CA LEU A 622 3.69 2.01 -8.94
C LEU A 622 3.16 3.35 -8.40
N GLN A 623 3.90 4.44 -8.54
CA GLN A 623 3.46 5.79 -8.15
C GLN A 623 2.32 6.30 -9.03
N ARG A 624 2.39 6.14 -10.36
CA ARG A 624 1.33 6.54 -11.30
C ARG A 624 0.07 5.67 -11.18
N MET A 625 0.25 4.42 -10.77
CA MET A 625 -0.83 3.49 -10.36
C MET A 625 -1.30 3.70 -8.90
N GLY A 626 -0.92 4.81 -8.25
CA GLY A 626 -1.40 5.22 -6.94
C GLY A 626 -1.04 4.29 -5.77
N ARG A 627 -0.07 3.37 -5.97
CA ARG A 627 0.29 2.26 -5.05
C ARG A 627 -0.88 1.35 -4.63
N GLN A 628 -2.00 1.37 -5.36
CA GLN A 628 -3.10 0.40 -5.22
C GLN A 628 -2.88 -0.88 -6.07
N PHE A 629 -1.68 -1.00 -6.65
CA PHE A 629 -1.27 -2.04 -7.58
C PHE A 629 0.05 -2.66 -7.11
N THR A 630 0.38 -3.87 -7.56
CA THR A 630 1.64 -4.55 -7.20
C THR A 630 2.39 -5.04 -8.45
N LEU A 631 3.69 -5.29 -8.33
CA LEU A 631 4.53 -5.80 -9.40
C LEU A 631 5.31 -7.04 -8.96
N PHE A 632 5.63 -7.94 -9.89
CA PHE A 632 6.57 -9.04 -9.63
C PHE A 632 8.01 -8.52 -9.48
N ASP A 633 8.72 -8.98 -8.45
CA ASP A 633 10.12 -8.60 -8.18
C ASP A 633 11.10 -9.37 -9.08
N ALA A 634 11.10 -9.05 -10.38
CA ALA A 634 12.03 -9.60 -11.35
C ALA A 634 13.52 -9.38 -10.97
N PRO A 635 13.94 -8.21 -10.44
CA PRO A 635 15.31 -8.03 -9.92
C PRO A 635 15.71 -9.05 -8.84
N LEU A 636 14.81 -9.43 -7.92
CA LEU A 636 15.08 -10.47 -6.92
C LEU A 636 15.32 -11.85 -7.56
N VAL A 637 14.60 -12.19 -8.64
CA VAL A 637 14.82 -13.43 -9.40
C VAL A 637 16.22 -13.45 -10.04
N TYR A 638 16.64 -12.32 -10.62
CA TYR A 638 17.99 -12.20 -11.17
C TYR A 638 19.08 -12.26 -10.08
N ASN A 639 18.87 -11.63 -8.93
CA ASN A 639 19.76 -11.76 -7.77
C ASN A 639 19.86 -13.20 -7.27
N PHE A 640 18.75 -13.95 -7.19
CA PHE A 640 18.79 -15.37 -6.88
C PHE A 640 19.56 -16.18 -7.94
N SER A 641 19.37 -15.89 -9.23
CA SER A 641 20.09 -16.56 -10.32
C SER A 641 21.61 -16.36 -10.19
N GLU A 642 22.08 -15.12 -10.07
CA GLU A 642 23.52 -14.81 -9.96
C GLU A 642 24.16 -15.34 -8.67
N ILE A 643 23.49 -15.20 -7.52
CA ILE A 643 24.00 -15.72 -6.24
C ILE A 643 24.08 -17.26 -6.26
N SER A 644 23.13 -17.94 -6.91
CA SER A 644 23.13 -19.40 -7.02
C SER A 644 24.29 -19.97 -7.87
N LYS A 645 24.84 -19.18 -8.80
CA LYS A 645 26.00 -19.57 -9.63
C LYS A 645 27.32 -19.49 -8.85
N GLY A 646 27.38 -18.69 -7.78
CA GLY A 646 28.59 -18.44 -6.99
C GLY A 646 28.68 -19.28 -5.72
N ASN A 647 29.56 -20.28 -5.72
CA ASN A 647 29.93 -21.02 -4.50
C ASN A 647 30.54 -20.06 -3.45
N GLY A 648 29.80 -19.79 -2.37
CA GLY A 648 30.17 -18.78 -1.39
C GLY A 648 30.00 -17.32 -1.85
N ALA A 649 29.04 -17.04 -2.75
CA ALA A 649 28.63 -15.67 -3.07
C ALA A 649 28.12 -14.91 -1.83
N ASP A 650 28.18 -13.57 -1.85
CA ASP A 650 27.80 -12.71 -0.73
C ASP A 650 26.27 -12.54 -0.63
N MET A 651 25.61 -13.47 0.07
CA MET A 651 24.15 -13.52 0.21
C MET A 651 23.57 -12.28 0.91
N ARG A 652 24.37 -11.49 1.63
CA ARG A 652 23.89 -10.25 2.27
C ARG A 652 23.34 -9.25 1.25
N LYS A 653 23.74 -9.40 -0.01
CA LYS A 653 23.31 -8.58 -1.16
C LYS A 653 22.06 -9.09 -1.87
N VAL A 654 21.43 -10.16 -1.40
CA VAL A 654 20.30 -10.79 -2.12
C VAL A 654 19.12 -9.83 -2.37
N PHE A 655 18.95 -8.83 -1.51
CA PHE A 655 17.95 -7.78 -1.65
C PHE A 655 18.49 -6.46 -2.24
N ASP A 656 19.80 -6.33 -2.50
CA ASP A 656 20.38 -5.12 -3.09
C ASP A 656 19.74 -4.87 -4.47
N GLY A 657 19.04 -3.74 -4.63
CA GLY A 657 18.40 -3.39 -5.89
C GLY A 657 17.16 -4.23 -6.23
N THR A 658 16.45 -4.74 -5.21
CA THR A 658 15.18 -5.50 -5.39
C THR A 658 13.95 -4.65 -5.08
N LEU A 659 12.80 -4.98 -5.69
CA LEU A 659 11.57 -4.23 -5.47
C LEU A 659 11.11 -4.34 -4.02
N VAL A 660 11.24 -5.53 -3.40
CA VAL A 660 10.91 -5.74 -1.98
C VAL A 660 11.79 -4.95 -1.02
N GLN A 661 12.99 -4.52 -1.43
CA GLN A 661 13.83 -3.59 -0.64
C GLN A 661 13.32 -2.14 -0.68
N LYS A 662 12.61 -1.74 -1.75
CA LYS A 662 12.22 -0.35 -2.03
C LYS A 662 10.73 -0.06 -1.77
N GLU A 663 9.86 -0.98 -2.18
CA GLU A 663 8.39 -0.89 -2.11
C GLU A 663 7.81 -2.19 -1.50
N PRO A 664 8.13 -2.55 -0.24
CA PRO A 664 7.89 -3.89 0.34
C PRO A 664 6.42 -4.33 0.42
N ILE A 665 5.47 -3.39 0.32
CA ILE A 665 4.02 -3.66 0.31
C ILE A 665 3.53 -3.98 -1.10
N ASN A 666 4.18 -3.41 -2.12
CA ASN A 666 3.79 -3.50 -3.53
C ASN A 666 4.60 -4.54 -4.33
N ALA A 667 5.47 -5.30 -3.67
CA ALA A 667 6.34 -6.31 -4.27
C ALA A 667 5.77 -7.73 -4.11
N VAL A 668 5.55 -8.41 -5.24
CA VAL A 668 5.30 -9.86 -5.28
C VAL A 668 6.62 -10.59 -5.49
N THR A 669 7.09 -11.26 -4.44
CA THR A 669 8.38 -11.96 -4.46
C THR A 669 8.21 -13.40 -4.94
N LEU A 670 9.12 -13.89 -5.78
CA LEU A 670 9.07 -15.24 -6.34
C LEU A 670 10.47 -15.83 -6.51
N VAL A 671 10.56 -17.16 -6.62
CA VAL A 671 11.84 -17.83 -6.94
C VAL A 671 11.95 -18.06 -8.45
N MET A 672 10.92 -18.60 -9.09
CA MET A 672 10.84 -18.80 -10.55
C MET A 672 9.39 -18.66 -11.00
N ASN A 673 9.19 -18.38 -12.30
CA ASN A 673 7.91 -18.51 -12.97
C ASN A 673 8.06 -19.38 -14.25
N HIS A 674 7.03 -19.37 -15.09
CA HIS A 674 7.00 -20.11 -16.35
C HIS A 674 7.80 -19.52 -17.53
N ASP A 675 8.38 -18.33 -17.39
CA ASP A 675 9.21 -17.67 -18.42
C ASP A 675 10.69 -17.78 -18.07
N THR A 676 10.99 -17.77 -16.76
CA THR A 676 12.33 -17.96 -16.20
C THR A 676 12.71 -19.42 -16.04
N GLN A 677 11.79 -20.37 -16.28
CA GLN A 677 12.08 -21.80 -16.28
C GLN A 677 13.05 -22.20 -17.43
N PRO A 678 13.72 -23.36 -17.34
CA PRO A 678 14.63 -23.80 -18.38
C PRO A 678 13.99 -23.87 -19.77
N TYR A 679 14.73 -23.43 -20.78
CA TYR A 679 14.36 -23.40 -22.19
C TYR A 679 13.17 -22.48 -22.54
N GLN A 680 12.97 -21.39 -21.79
CA GLN A 680 11.95 -20.36 -22.03
C GLN A 680 12.54 -18.96 -22.25
N ALA A 681 11.68 -18.00 -22.64
CA ALA A 681 12.09 -16.71 -23.20
C ALA A 681 12.91 -15.82 -22.25
N LEU A 682 12.73 -15.98 -20.93
CA LEU A 682 13.37 -15.17 -19.89
C LEU A 682 14.22 -16.04 -18.94
N GLU A 683 14.71 -17.19 -19.41
CA GLU A 683 15.40 -18.22 -18.61
C GLU A 683 16.44 -17.63 -17.63
N ALA A 684 16.11 -17.68 -16.34
CA ALA A 684 16.96 -17.21 -15.24
C ALA A 684 17.29 -18.41 -14.34
N PRO A 685 18.35 -19.19 -14.66
CA PRO A 685 18.60 -20.46 -14.00
C PRO A 685 19.02 -20.23 -12.55
N ILE A 686 18.31 -20.88 -11.61
CA ILE A 686 18.64 -20.91 -10.18
C ILE A 686 19.03 -22.34 -9.82
N GLU A 687 20.25 -22.50 -9.31
CA GLU A 687 20.78 -23.81 -8.92
C GLU A 687 19.91 -24.50 -7.86
N GLY A 688 19.65 -25.79 -8.04
CA GLY A 688 18.69 -26.55 -7.22
C GLY A 688 19.03 -26.63 -5.73
N TRP A 689 20.29 -26.44 -5.36
CA TRP A 689 20.75 -26.36 -3.96
C TRP A 689 20.47 -24.99 -3.31
N PHE A 690 20.31 -23.93 -4.12
CA PHE A 690 20.01 -22.58 -3.63
C PHE A 690 18.51 -22.32 -3.52
N LYS A 691 17.67 -23.01 -4.31
CA LYS A 691 16.19 -22.89 -4.24
C LYS A 691 15.60 -22.96 -2.81
N PRO A 692 16.04 -23.85 -1.89
CA PRO A 692 15.55 -23.85 -0.50
C PRO A 692 15.85 -22.54 0.24
N ILE A 693 17.00 -21.93 -0.02
CA ILE A 693 17.42 -20.65 0.57
C ILE A 693 16.56 -19.52 0.02
N ALA A 694 16.34 -19.48 -1.30
CA ALA A 694 15.47 -18.50 -1.96
C ALA A 694 14.01 -18.61 -1.46
N TYR A 695 13.46 -19.82 -1.37
CA TYR A 695 12.11 -20.03 -0.81
C TYR A 695 12.01 -19.63 0.65
N ALA A 696 13.00 -19.95 1.50
CA ALA A 696 13.01 -19.50 2.89
C ALA A 696 13.07 -17.97 3.00
N LEU A 697 13.86 -17.30 2.15
CA LEU A 697 13.96 -15.84 2.11
C LEU A 697 12.63 -15.17 1.77
N ILE A 698 11.87 -15.65 0.77
CA ILE A 698 10.56 -15.03 0.43
C ILE A 698 9.43 -15.46 1.37
N LEU A 699 9.45 -16.70 1.89
CA LEU A 699 8.35 -17.22 2.71
C LEU A 699 8.44 -16.82 4.19
N LEU A 700 9.65 -16.71 4.76
CA LEU A 700 9.86 -16.61 6.21
C LEU A 700 10.35 -15.22 6.66
N ARG A 701 10.32 -14.24 5.76
CA ARG A 701 10.47 -12.82 6.05
C ARG A 701 9.11 -12.11 6.07
N THR A 702 9.12 -10.88 6.57
CA THR A 702 7.93 -10.04 6.74
C THR A 702 7.56 -9.30 5.45
N ASP A 703 8.57 -8.92 4.68
CA ASP A 703 8.45 -8.02 3.52
C ASP A 703 8.08 -8.78 2.24
N GLY A 704 7.22 -8.19 1.41
CA GLY A 704 6.75 -8.76 0.15
C GLY A 704 5.66 -9.83 0.28
N TYR A 705 4.91 -10.03 -0.80
CA TYR A 705 3.90 -11.08 -0.91
C TYR A 705 4.45 -12.27 -1.72
N PRO A 706 4.80 -13.41 -1.09
CA PRO A 706 5.46 -14.51 -1.77
C PRO A 706 4.52 -15.32 -2.68
N CYS A 707 5.03 -15.60 -3.88
CA CYS A 707 4.46 -16.51 -4.86
C CYS A 707 5.30 -17.80 -4.95
N VAL A 708 4.69 -18.95 -4.66
CA VAL A 708 5.28 -20.28 -4.90
C VAL A 708 4.87 -20.80 -6.28
N TRP A 709 5.73 -21.61 -6.92
CA TRP A 709 5.52 -22.01 -8.31
C TRP A 709 5.16 -23.49 -8.49
N TYR A 710 4.17 -23.77 -9.33
CA TYR A 710 3.73 -25.13 -9.70
C TYR A 710 4.89 -26.02 -10.16
N GLY A 711 5.80 -25.51 -11.00
CA GLY A 711 6.94 -26.29 -11.50
C GLY A 711 7.93 -26.70 -10.40
N ASP A 712 8.02 -25.93 -9.30
CA ASP A 712 8.83 -26.29 -8.14
C ASP A 712 8.10 -27.21 -7.15
N ILE A 713 6.77 -27.16 -7.10
CA ILE A 713 5.94 -28.01 -6.21
C ILE A 713 5.68 -29.39 -6.82
N TYR A 714 5.46 -29.47 -8.14
CA TYR A 714 5.03 -30.68 -8.86
C TYR A 714 6.01 -31.18 -9.92
N GLY A 715 7.11 -30.45 -10.13
CA GLY A 715 8.07 -30.71 -11.20
C GLY A 715 7.62 -30.19 -12.56
N ILE A 716 8.60 -29.94 -13.42
CA ILE A 716 8.45 -29.42 -14.78
C ILE A 716 8.29 -30.60 -15.76
N LYS A 717 7.42 -30.50 -16.77
CA LYS A 717 7.26 -31.51 -17.83
C LYS A 717 8.08 -31.17 -19.08
N GLY A 718 7.57 -31.46 -20.27
CA GLY A 718 8.28 -31.26 -21.54
C GLY A 718 9.28 -32.36 -21.87
N GLU A 719 10.20 -32.08 -22.81
CA GLU A 719 11.20 -33.04 -23.29
C GLU A 719 12.29 -33.33 -22.24
N HIS A 720 12.53 -32.39 -21.33
CA HIS A 720 13.54 -32.46 -20.27
C HIS A 720 12.88 -32.23 -18.91
N PRO A 721 12.17 -33.23 -18.36
CA PRO A 721 11.38 -33.07 -17.15
C PRO A 721 12.24 -32.96 -15.90
N PHE A 722 11.83 -32.11 -14.96
CA PHE A 722 12.46 -31.92 -13.66
C PHE A 722 11.54 -32.43 -12.54
N PRO A 723 12.08 -33.04 -11.46
CA PRO A 723 11.29 -33.40 -10.27
C PRO A 723 10.90 -32.15 -9.46
N PRO A 724 10.01 -32.27 -8.46
CA PRO A 724 9.78 -31.23 -7.46
C PRO A 724 11.08 -30.70 -6.85
N SER A 725 11.20 -29.37 -6.76
CA SER A 725 12.36 -28.68 -6.21
C SER A 725 12.46 -28.86 -4.69
N CYS A 726 13.64 -28.56 -4.15
CA CYS A 726 13.91 -28.65 -2.71
C CYS A 726 13.62 -30.04 -2.12
N GLY A 727 13.70 -31.11 -2.93
CA GLY A 727 13.32 -32.47 -2.51
C GLY A 727 11.84 -32.63 -2.12
N GLY A 728 10.95 -31.77 -2.65
CA GLY A 728 9.53 -31.73 -2.28
C GLY A 728 9.22 -30.89 -1.03
N ALA A 729 10.19 -30.15 -0.46
CA ALA A 729 9.98 -29.43 0.79
C ALA A 729 9.29 -28.05 0.67
N VAL A 730 9.03 -27.52 -0.53
CA VAL A 730 8.42 -26.18 -0.74
C VAL A 730 7.06 -26.04 0.00
N PRO A 731 6.13 -27.03 -0.02
CA PRO A 731 4.91 -26.98 0.78
C PRO A 731 5.18 -26.94 2.29
N LYS A 732 6.22 -27.62 2.80
CA LYS A 732 6.58 -27.58 4.23
C LYS A 732 7.19 -26.23 4.64
N MET A 733 7.89 -25.53 3.74
CA MET A 733 8.31 -24.13 3.96
C MET A 733 7.11 -23.17 3.97
N THR A 734 6.11 -23.41 3.10
CA THR A 734 4.85 -22.63 3.07
C THR A 734 4.06 -22.83 4.37
N LEU A 735 4.01 -24.06 4.89
CA LEU A 735 3.39 -24.39 6.17
C LEU A 735 4.09 -23.68 7.34
N ALA A 736 5.41 -23.49 7.27
CA ALA A 736 6.16 -22.70 8.25
C ALA A 736 5.83 -21.19 8.19
N ARG A 737 5.61 -20.62 6.99
CA ARG A 737 5.06 -19.24 6.85
C ARG A 737 3.71 -19.10 7.54
N LYS A 738 2.80 -20.04 7.23
CA LYS A 738 1.42 -20.08 7.73
C LYS A 738 1.32 -20.18 9.25
N LEU A 739 2.20 -20.95 9.89
CA LEU A 739 2.12 -21.23 11.33
C LEU A 739 3.03 -20.36 12.20
N TYR A 740 4.21 -19.97 11.71
CA TYR A 740 5.31 -19.53 12.60
C TYR A 740 5.99 -18.22 12.22
N ALA A 741 5.88 -17.74 10.98
CA ALA A 741 6.62 -16.55 10.51
C ALA A 741 6.03 -15.19 10.96
N TYR A 742 5.51 -15.11 12.19
CA TYR A 742 4.73 -13.96 12.69
C TYR A 742 5.53 -12.97 13.54
N GLY A 743 4.95 -11.77 13.72
CA GLY A 743 5.46 -10.73 14.60
C GLY A 743 6.73 -10.04 14.11
N LYS A 744 7.43 -9.39 15.05
CA LYS A 744 8.65 -8.63 14.78
C LYS A 744 9.73 -9.51 14.15
N GLN A 745 10.56 -8.91 13.29
CA GLN A 745 11.73 -9.55 12.69
C GLN A 745 13.03 -9.03 13.31
N ALA A 746 14.08 -9.86 13.34
CA ALA A 746 15.47 -9.43 13.52
C ALA A 746 16.39 -10.18 12.55
N ASP A 747 17.21 -9.44 11.82
CA ASP A 747 18.09 -9.97 10.77
C ASP A 747 19.54 -10.07 11.25
N TYR A 748 20.15 -11.22 11.02
CA TYR A 748 21.56 -11.52 11.32
C TYR A 748 22.36 -11.67 10.03
N PHE A 749 22.33 -10.62 9.20
CA PHE A 749 22.99 -10.56 7.89
C PHE A 749 24.47 -10.09 8.03
N ASP A 750 25.15 -10.58 9.07
CA ASP A 750 26.49 -10.17 9.47
C ASP A 750 27.63 -10.91 8.71
N TYR A 751 27.34 -12.07 8.12
CA TYR A 751 28.31 -12.91 7.43
C TYR A 751 27.92 -13.22 5.98
N ALA A 752 28.88 -13.16 5.06
CA ALA A 752 28.62 -13.21 3.61
C ALA A 752 27.97 -14.51 3.13
N THR A 753 28.44 -15.66 3.62
CA THR A 753 27.99 -16.99 3.17
C THR A 753 27.08 -17.71 4.16
N CYS A 754 26.62 -17.01 5.20
CA CYS A 754 25.68 -17.53 6.17
C CYS A 754 24.76 -16.41 6.65
N LEU A 755 23.48 -16.52 6.30
CA LEU A 755 22.41 -15.63 6.76
C LEU A 755 21.59 -16.30 7.85
N GLY A 756 20.84 -15.49 8.57
CA GLY A 756 19.80 -15.97 9.47
C GLY A 756 18.94 -14.81 9.96
N TRP A 757 17.75 -15.13 10.40
CA TRP A 757 16.78 -14.17 10.90
C TRP A 757 15.79 -14.84 11.84
N VAL A 758 15.15 -14.04 12.67
CA VAL A 758 14.16 -14.46 13.65
C VAL A 758 12.84 -13.76 13.40
N LYS A 759 11.74 -14.49 13.47
CA LYS A 759 10.37 -13.99 13.65
C LYS A 759 9.97 -14.27 15.11
N TYR A 760 9.63 -13.24 15.86
CA TYR A 760 9.41 -13.32 17.32
C TYR A 760 8.03 -13.84 17.75
N GLY A 761 7.11 -14.08 16.81
CA GLY A 761 5.72 -14.37 17.15
C GLY A 761 4.96 -13.13 17.64
N THR A 762 3.69 -13.37 17.96
CA THR A 762 2.71 -12.36 18.42
C THR A 762 1.94 -12.89 19.62
N TRP A 763 1.07 -12.07 20.22
CA TRP A 763 0.34 -12.42 21.44
C TRP A 763 -0.55 -13.66 21.29
N ASP A 764 -1.12 -13.88 20.09
CA ASP A 764 -1.97 -15.02 19.71
C ASP A 764 -1.23 -16.07 18.85
N ARG A 765 -0.10 -15.72 18.24
CA ARG A 765 0.79 -16.66 17.51
C ARG A 765 2.22 -16.65 18.10
N PRO A 766 2.43 -17.17 19.33
CA PRO A 766 3.59 -16.83 20.15
C PRO A 766 4.89 -17.60 19.82
N TYR A 767 4.86 -18.63 18.98
CA TYR A 767 6.01 -19.54 18.83
C TYR A 767 7.19 -18.99 18.03
N GLY A 768 6.93 -18.08 17.07
CA GLY A 768 7.96 -17.54 16.19
C GLY A 768 8.72 -18.61 15.37
N CYS A 769 9.80 -18.19 14.71
CA CYS A 769 10.77 -19.09 14.08
C CYS A 769 12.16 -18.46 13.98
N ALA A 770 13.20 -19.30 13.93
CA ALA A 770 14.60 -18.91 13.78
C ALA A 770 15.20 -19.65 12.58
N VAL A 771 15.53 -18.92 11.52
CA VAL A 771 16.02 -19.49 10.26
C VAL A 771 17.52 -19.25 10.13
N VAL A 772 18.29 -20.27 9.73
CA VAL A 772 19.70 -20.13 9.36
C VAL A 772 19.91 -20.78 8.00
N ALA A 773 20.59 -20.07 7.09
CA ALA A 773 20.90 -20.52 5.73
C ALA A 773 22.38 -20.33 5.41
N SER A 774 22.96 -21.23 4.61
CA SER A 774 24.33 -21.10 4.11
C SER A 774 24.47 -21.57 2.67
N ASN A 775 25.19 -20.80 1.85
CA ASN A 775 25.56 -21.14 0.48
C ASN A 775 27.02 -21.64 0.35
N ALA A 776 27.63 -22.04 1.46
CA ALA A 776 28.99 -22.58 1.53
C ALA A 776 29.02 -23.82 2.44
N GLY A 777 30.02 -23.95 3.31
CA GLY A 777 30.06 -24.98 4.36
C GLY A 777 28.99 -24.78 5.45
N PRO A 778 28.86 -25.70 6.42
CA PRO A 778 27.84 -25.61 7.48
C PRO A 778 27.86 -24.26 8.22
N GLY A 779 26.68 -23.66 8.38
CA GLY A 779 26.49 -22.36 9.03
C GLY A 779 26.06 -22.50 10.49
N SER A 780 26.50 -21.57 11.34
CA SER A 780 26.01 -21.39 12.71
C SER A 780 25.74 -19.91 12.98
N LYS A 781 24.67 -19.61 13.73
CA LYS A 781 24.39 -18.28 14.28
C LYS A 781 23.84 -18.35 15.69
N ARG A 782 24.38 -17.50 16.57
CA ARG A 782 23.78 -17.21 17.87
C ARG A 782 22.76 -16.08 17.71
N MET A 783 21.47 -16.43 17.72
CA MET A 783 20.38 -15.48 17.47
C MET A 783 19.45 -15.38 18.67
N HIS A 784 18.87 -14.20 18.89
CA HIS A 784 17.94 -13.94 19.98
C HIS A 784 16.52 -14.24 19.49
N VAL A 785 15.83 -15.17 20.16
CA VAL A 785 14.41 -15.49 19.93
C VAL A 785 13.50 -14.87 20.99
N GLY A 786 14.06 -14.40 22.11
CA GLY A 786 13.32 -13.77 23.20
C GLY A 786 13.33 -14.58 24.48
N GLU A 787 13.39 -13.88 25.61
CA GLU A 787 13.53 -14.45 26.94
C GLU A 787 12.29 -15.24 27.39
N MET A 788 11.13 -15.03 26.75
CA MET A 788 9.92 -15.84 26.94
C MET A 788 10.11 -17.32 26.52
N HIS A 789 11.08 -17.59 25.65
CA HIS A 789 11.42 -18.95 25.18
C HIS A 789 12.54 -19.60 26.01
N ALA A 790 13.01 -18.98 27.09
CA ALA A 790 14.09 -19.52 27.92
C ALA A 790 13.81 -20.96 28.41
N GLY A 791 14.76 -21.87 28.20
CA GLY A 791 14.62 -23.29 28.53
C GLY A 791 13.79 -24.12 27.56
N GLU A 792 13.16 -23.51 26.54
CA GLU A 792 12.56 -24.27 25.43
C GLU A 792 13.62 -25.01 24.62
N VAL A 793 13.18 -26.05 23.91
CA VAL A 793 14.04 -26.79 22.98
C VAL A 793 13.45 -26.69 21.59
N TRP A 794 14.22 -26.09 20.69
CA TRP A 794 13.87 -25.83 19.30
C TRP A 794 14.57 -26.84 18.38
N THR A 795 13.86 -27.29 17.35
CA THR A 795 14.38 -28.21 16.32
C THR A 795 13.94 -27.77 14.94
N ASP A 796 14.65 -28.20 13.89
CA ASP A 796 14.32 -27.93 12.50
C ASP A 796 12.97 -28.57 12.11
N VAL A 797 12.08 -27.81 11.46
CA VAL A 797 10.78 -28.33 10.97
C VAL A 797 10.87 -29.03 9.62
N LEU A 798 11.99 -28.89 8.89
CA LEU A 798 12.23 -29.66 7.65
C LEU A 798 12.79 -31.06 7.91
N GLY A 799 13.35 -31.31 9.10
CA GLY A 799 14.01 -32.57 9.46
C GLY A 799 15.34 -32.78 8.72
N TRP A 800 15.93 -31.73 8.17
CA TRP A 800 17.22 -31.74 7.47
C TRP A 800 18.41 -31.54 8.43
N ASN A 801 18.13 -31.08 9.65
CA ASN A 801 19.09 -31.02 10.75
C ASN A 801 18.54 -31.72 12.00
N ASP A 802 19.38 -32.52 12.67
CA ASP A 802 19.03 -33.32 13.85
C ASP A 802 19.41 -32.64 15.19
N ARG A 803 20.04 -31.46 15.16
CA ARG A 803 20.46 -30.74 16.37
C ARG A 803 19.27 -30.16 17.12
N GLU A 804 19.11 -30.56 18.39
CA GLU A 804 18.30 -29.82 19.35
C GLU A 804 19.04 -28.54 19.80
N VAL A 805 18.33 -27.40 19.81
CA VAL A 805 18.82 -26.11 20.32
C VAL A 805 18.02 -25.73 21.55
N THR A 806 18.64 -25.75 22.73
CA THR A 806 18.04 -25.19 23.94
C THR A 806 18.25 -23.68 23.96
N ILE A 807 17.18 -22.92 24.21
CA ILE A 807 17.25 -21.46 24.35
C ILE A 807 17.74 -21.11 25.76
N GLY A 808 18.71 -20.21 25.87
CA GLY A 808 19.27 -19.77 27.15
C GLY A 808 18.34 -18.83 27.93
N ASP A 809 18.67 -18.61 29.21
CA ASP A 809 18.00 -17.63 30.08
C ASP A 809 18.10 -16.18 29.56
N ASP A 810 19.03 -15.93 28.62
CA ASP A 810 19.19 -14.65 27.91
C ASP A 810 18.45 -14.59 26.56
N GLY A 811 17.53 -15.52 26.29
CA GLY A 811 16.72 -15.55 25.06
C GLY A 811 17.46 -15.93 23.78
N PHE A 812 18.74 -16.33 23.86
CA PHE A 812 19.54 -16.74 22.70
C PHE A 812 19.61 -18.25 22.51
N GLY A 813 19.57 -18.69 21.24
CA GLY A 813 19.93 -20.05 20.80
C GLY A 813 21.13 -20.03 19.84
N GLU A 814 21.90 -21.12 19.78
CA GLU A 814 22.88 -21.37 18.72
C GLU A 814 22.27 -22.29 17.64
N PHE A 815 21.77 -21.68 16.58
CA PHE A 815 21.07 -22.34 15.48
C PHE A 815 22.03 -22.67 14.34
N VAL A 816 21.83 -23.79 13.64
CA VAL A 816 22.76 -24.29 12.61
C VAL A 816 22.06 -24.81 11.36
N CYS A 817 22.75 -24.72 10.22
CA CYS A 817 22.35 -25.37 8.99
C CYS A 817 23.50 -26.19 8.39
N SER A 818 23.14 -27.20 7.60
CA SER A 818 24.09 -27.92 6.75
C SER A 818 24.69 -26.98 5.69
N GLY A 819 25.82 -27.37 5.09
CA GLY A 819 26.36 -26.61 3.95
C GLY A 819 25.40 -26.63 2.75
N THR A 820 25.37 -25.55 1.96
CA THR A 820 24.45 -25.37 0.82
C THR A 820 23.00 -25.72 1.16
N SER A 821 22.48 -25.14 2.25
CA SER A 821 21.20 -25.56 2.86
C SER A 821 20.57 -24.47 3.74
N VAL A 822 19.39 -24.77 4.29
CA VAL A 822 18.63 -23.95 5.25
C VAL A 822 18.01 -24.87 6.30
N SER A 823 17.89 -24.37 7.54
CA SER A 823 17.17 -25.01 8.64
C SER A 823 16.22 -23.99 9.28
N ILE A 824 15.02 -24.44 9.65
CA ILE A 824 13.93 -23.60 10.16
C ILE A 824 13.58 -24.08 11.58
N PHE A 825 14.18 -23.45 12.59
CA PHE A 825 13.97 -23.83 13.99
C PHE A 825 12.71 -23.18 14.56
N VAL A 826 11.94 -24.01 15.29
CA VAL A 826 10.75 -23.62 16.06
C VAL A 826 10.75 -24.48 17.33
N ASN A 827 10.09 -24.05 18.41
CA ASN A 827 9.85 -24.86 19.61
C ASN A 827 9.30 -26.25 19.24
N LYS A 828 9.90 -27.34 19.78
CA LYS A 828 9.49 -28.72 19.47
C LYS A 828 8.10 -29.10 19.99
N ASN A 829 7.54 -28.29 20.89
CA ASN A 829 6.19 -28.42 21.45
C ASN A 829 5.20 -27.37 20.87
N ALA A 830 5.53 -26.71 19.75
CA ALA A 830 4.66 -25.71 19.14
C ALA A 830 3.37 -26.32 18.54
N ASP A 831 2.25 -25.63 18.68
CA ASP A 831 0.97 -26.06 18.13
C ASP A 831 0.99 -26.10 16.59
N GLY A 832 0.46 -27.19 16.02
CA GLY A 832 0.48 -27.42 14.57
C GLY A 832 1.78 -28.03 14.03
N ARG A 833 2.79 -28.31 14.87
CA ARG A 833 4.04 -28.98 14.46
C ARG A 833 3.81 -30.42 13.98
N ASP A 834 2.77 -31.06 14.49
CA ASP A 834 2.29 -32.38 14.04
C ASP A 834 2.02 -32.44 12.53
N LYS A 835 1.56 -31.34 11.93
CA LYS A 835 1.23 -31.23 10.50
C LYS A 835 2.44 -31.37 9.56
N PHE A 836 3.68 -31.20 10.07
CA PHE A 836 4.89 -31.44 9.26
C PHE A 836 5.14 -32.92 8.98
N ASN A 837 4.44 -33.81 9.71
CA ASN A 837 4.39 -35.25 9.43
C ASN A 837 3.32 -35.62 8.38
N GLU A 838 2.50 -34.67 7.91
CA GLU A 838 1.70 -34.89 6.70
C GLU A 838 2.64 -34.93 5.49
N GLU A 839 2.43 -35.91 4.62
CA GLU A 839 3.01 -35.90 3.28
C GLU A 839 2.15 -35.09 2.33
N PHE A 840 2.82 -34.34 1.44
CA PHE A 840 2.18 -33.58 0.38
C PHE A 840 2.16 -34.42 -0.89
N ASP A 841 1.00 -34.57 -1.52
CA ASP A 841 0.90 -35.31 -2.78
C ASP A 841 1.36 -34.43 -3.94
N SER A 842 2.64 -34.60 -4.30
CA SER A 842 3.28 -33.96 -5.44
C SER A 842 2.99 -34.66 -6.79
N ASN A 843 2.15 -35.70 -6.85
CA ASN A 843 1.83 -36.42 -8.08
C ASN A 843 0.49 -35.97 -8.70
N ILE A 844 0.36 -34.66 -8.94
CA ILE A 844 -0.81 -33.99 -9.56
C ILE A 844 -1.20 -34.51 -10.97
N TYR A 845 -0.47 -35.49 -11.51
CA TYR A 845 -0.75 -36.14 -12.78
C TYR A 845 -1.32 -37.56 -12.66
N GLU A 846 -1.46 -38.10 -11.45
CA GLU A 846 -2.11 -39.39 -11.17
C GLU A 846 -3.63 -39.20 -11.00
N GLU A 847 -4.43 -40.07 -11.64
CA GLU A 847 -5.89 -39.91 -11.79
C GLU A 847 -6.67 -40.45 -10.59
#